data_AF-A0A524HA89-F1
#
_entry.id   AF-A0A524HA89-F1
#
_cell.length_a   1.000
_cell.length_b   1.000
_cell.length_c   1.000
_cell.angle_alpha   90.00
_cell.angle_beta   90.00
_cell.angle_gamma   90.00
#
_symmetry.space_group_name_H-M   'P 1'
#
loop_
_entity.id
_entity.type
_entity.pdbx_description
1 polymer ?
#
loop_
_entity_poly.entity_id
_entity_poly.type
_entity_poly.pdbx_seq_one_letter_code
_entity_poly.pdbx_strand_id
1 'polypeptide(L)'
;MGARLMGFIGLVLLLLSAVLMDVTHGLFNADDFANRVASSLGDERVSGFVAQKITDVLIERRPDLTAVRPLIVGTADGLVGSTPFRAVARTALKSAHQAFFSQTGEDVLLSVPDVGVLVQSALGGMNPELAAKIPKNLETVVAKLPQTRFGTGVVAARRVLTKVAWLQRGLLLLGIGLLAGGILLDRDRRRGLTHAGVGLVVVALLLTLVVPAGRLVALAVTQDDATRGALFGVWRQYFLPLLGFVYSFAGTGVILASAANSLHEKTDPFEGLRRLARLAAEPPLGHGGRLLWILGTAVAGTVVLTWPSSVVAVAAVIGGLLLIFAALRELFRLVLENVPERSGSSAAITGRRWPLRTLVGVGLGAGLVALLLFLRRPEPLPVANTVIVACNGAPELCDRRIDQVSFPATHNSMSNAEIPDWLFPHHMVDFTGQLQYGIRALLIDIHYGFPGAERIKTDLEGEGATREKLVGAVGEEGFEAAQRIRDRMVGVDEGRRGLYFCHGFCELGAYPVAPALKDIHDWLLMNPDEVLLVVIEDYVTPEEIAAAFKESGLLEFVYTGPITPWPTLRSMILSSGRMLVFTESGKPGVPWIHPAFESFQETPYTYHTPQAFSCKPNRGGTSATLFQVNHWIETTPAPRPSNAELVNTYDVLLRRAKKCQRERGLQPTYLAVDFGDIGEIVNVTRTLNGLDTLSAGQ
;
A
#
# COMPACT_ATOMS: atom_id res chain seq x y z
N MET A 1 46.59 17.43 3.39
CA MET A 1 46.23 15.99 3.35
C MET A 1 45.01 15.69 4.21
N GLY A 2 44.92 16.21 5.44
CA GLY A 2 43.80 15.94 6.37
C GLY A 2 42.39 16.22 5.84
N ALA A 3 42.12 17.38 5.22
CA ALA A 3 40.77 17.74 4.74
C ALA A 3 40.22 16.79 3.65
N ARG A 4 41.07 16.35 2.72
CA ARG A 4 40.68 15.41 1.64
C ARG A 4 40.42 14.01 2.18
N LEU A 5 41.27 13.53 3.10
CA LEU A 5 41.09 12.23 3.75
C LEU A 5 39.78 12.21 4.55
N MET A 6 39.48 13.29 5.27
CA MET A 6 38.25 13.46 6.02
C MET A 6 37.00 13.43 5.12
N GLY A 7 37.01 14.15 4.00
CA GLY A 7 35.93 14.11 3.02
C GLY A 7 35.74 12.72 2.38
N PHE A 8 36.84 12.03 2.06
CA PHE A 8 36.79 10.66 1.53
C PHE A 8 36.20 9.67 2.53
N ILE A 9 36.63 9.72 3.80
CA ILE A 9 36.04 8.90 4.87
C ILE A 9 34.54 9.19 5.00
N GLY A 10 34.15 10.47 4.93
CA GLY A 10 32.74 10.86 4.93
C GLY A 10 31.92 10.18 3.83
N LEU A 11 32.43 10.17 2.59
CA LEU A 11 31.77 9.51 1.45
C LEU A 11 31.65 7.98 1.64
N VAL A 12 32.69 7.34 2.16
CA VAL A 12 32.68 5.90 2.46
C VAL A 12 31.63 5.59 3.54
N LEU A 13 31.53 6.40 4.58
CA LEU A 13 30.51 6.24 5.62
C LEU A 13 29.09 6.43 5.07
N LEU A 14 28.89 7.41 4.17
CA LEU A 14 27.61 7.62 3.50
C LEU A 14 27.19 6.40 2.66
N LEU A 15 28.11 5.85 1.85
CA LEU A 15 27.86 4.64 1.07
C LEU A 15 27.50 3.44 1.98
N LEU A 16 28.30 3.19 3.02
CA LEU A 16 28.09 2.07 3.94
C LEU A 16 26.78 2.23 4.72
N SER A 17 26.47 3.43 5.19
CA SER A 17 25.23 3.70 5.93
C SER A 17 23.98 3.48 5.08
N ALA A 18 23.98 3.91 3.80
CA ALA A 18 22.84 3.72 2.90
C ALA A 18 22.54 2.23 2.66
N VAL A 19 23.57 1.43 2.36
CA VAL A 19 23.42 -0.02 2.18
C VAL A 19 22.97 -0.68 3.48
N LEU A 20 23.61 -0.34 4.60
CA LEU A 20 23.31 -0.96 5.88
C LEU A 20 21.90 -0.65 6.38
N MET A 21 21.43 0.59 6.20
CA MET A 21 20.06 0.99 6.55
C MET A 21 19.02 0.27 5.68
N ASP A 22 19.25 0.18 4.36
CA ASP A 22 18.33 -0.52 3.46
C ASP A 22 18.22 -2.01 3.80
N VAL A 23 19.35 -2.68 4.03
CA VAL A 23 19.39 -4.09 4.45
C VAL A 23 18.76 -4.28 5.83
N THR A 24 19.03 -3.39 6.79
CA THR A 24 18.51 -3.56 8.17
C THR A 24 16.99 -3.41 8.20
N HIS A 25 16.44 -2.39 7.54
CA HIS A 25 14.99 -2.22 7.44
C HIS A 25 14.37 -3.35 6.61
N GLY A 26 14.89 -3.62 5.42
CA GLY A 26 14.33 -4.63 4.52
C GLY A 26 14.40 -6.06 5.06
N LEU A 27 15.36 -6.40 5.94
CA LEU A 27 15.56 -7.78 6.41
C LEU A 27 15.01 -8.01 7.82
N PHE A 28 15.03 -7.01 8.70
CA PHE A 28 14.68 -7.20 10.11
C PHE A 28 13.36 -6.55 10.53
N ASN A 29 12.76 -5.71 9.69
CA ASN A 29 11.38 -5.25 9.86
C ASN A 29 10.45 -6.21 9.11
N ALA A 30 9.48 -6.80 9.81
CA ALA A 30 8.57 -7.80 9.27
C ALA A 30 7.69 -7.22 8.15
N ASP A 31 7.23 -5.98 8.28
CA ASP A 31 6.41 -5.32 7.27
C ASP A 31 7.20 -4.98 6.01
N ASP A 32 8.41 -4.41 6.15
CA ASP A 32 9.27 -4.09 5.00
C ASP A 32 9.74 -5.35 4.28
N PHE A 33 10.09 -6.40 5.02
CA PHE A 33 10.46 -7.69 4.45
C PHE A 33 9.31 -8.29 3.65
N ALA A 34 8.13 -8.41 4.27
CA ALA A 34 6.95 -8.97 3.63
C ALA A 34 6.54 -8.17 2.40
N ASN A 35 6.57 -6.83 2.47
CA ASN A 35 6.30 -5.96 1.34
C ASN A 35 7.27 -6.17 0.18
N ARG A 36 8.58 -6.17 0.44
CA ARG A 36 9.63 -6.31 -0.59
C ARG A 36 9.61 -7.68 -1.25
N VAL A 37 9.30 -8.74 -0.50
CA VAL A 37 9.23 -10.10 -1.04
C VAL A 37 7.91 -10.31 -1.78
N ALA A 38 6.78 -9.84 -1.24
CA ALA A 38 5.49 -9.95 -1.94
C ALA A 38 5.46 -9.10 -3.22
N SER A 39 6.05 -7.90 -3.22
CA SER A 39 6.16 -7.07 -4.42
C SER A 39 6.97 -7.74 -5.52
N SER A 40 7.91 -8.63 -5.16
CA SER A 40 8.68 -9.40 -6.13
C SER A 40 7.85 -10.35 -6.98
N LEU A 41 6.70 -10.80 -6.48
CA LEU A 41 5.75 -11.61 -7.26
C LEU A 41 5.13 -10.83 -8.42
N GLY A 42 5.20 -9.49 -8.42
CA GLY A 42 4.79 -8.69 -9.58
C GLY A 42 5.82 -8.69 -10.72
N ASP A 43 6.99 -9.30 -10.55
CA ASP A 43 7.98 -9.50 -11.61
C ASP A 43 7.70 -10.84 -12.30
N GLU A 44 7.46 -10.82 -13.62
CA GLU A 44 7.08 -12.00 -14.43
C GLU A 44 8.01 -13.21 -14.24
N ARG A 45 9.30 -12.95 -13.96
CA ARG A 45 10.29 -14.02 -13.75
C ARG A 45 10.09 -14.75 -12.42
N VAL A 46 9.56 -14.05 -11.42
CA VAL A 46 9.28 -14.59 -10.09
C VAL A 46 7.91 -15.24 -10.08
N SER A 47 6.88 -14.57 -10.61
CA SER A 47 5.53 -15.15 -10.71
C SER A 47 5.55 -16.43 -11.55
N GLY A 48 6.23 -16.41 -12.70
CA GLY A 48 6.32 -17.56 -13.58
C GLY A 48 7.05 -18.74 -12.94
N PHE A 49 8.10 -18.47 -12.16
CA PHE A 49 8.80 -19.52 -11.40
C PHE A 49 7.93 -20.12 -10.30
N VAL A 50 7.24 -19.28 -9.52
CA VAL A 50 6.34 -19.74 -8.45
C VAL A 50 5.15 -20.51 -9.04
N ALA A 51 4.58 -20.04 -10.15
CA ALA A 51 3.51 -20.71 -10.88
C ALA A 51 3.94 -22.09 -11.41
N GLN A 52 5.16 -22.21 -11.93
CA GLN A 52 5.74 -23.51 -12.30
C GLN A 52 5.84 -24.44 -11.09
N LYS A 53 6.34 -23.97 -9.94
CA LYS A 53 6.44 -24.78 -8.72
C LYS A 53 5.08 -25.22 -8.18
N ILE A 54 4.09 -24.33 -8.19
CA ILE A 54 2.71 -24.68 -7.81
C ILE A 54 2.16 -25.75 -8.77
N THR A 55 2.38 -25.58 -10.07
CA THR A 55 1.92 -26.53 -11.10
C THR A 55 2.60 -27.88 -10.97
N ASP A 56 3.91 -27.91 -10.70
CA ASP A 56 4.67 -29.15 -10.51
C ASP A 56 4.13 -29.95 -9.31
N VAL A 57 3.85 -29.27 -8.18
CA VAL A 57 3.23 -29.91 -7.00
C VAL A 57 1.82 -30.40 -7.31
N LEU A 58 1.05 -29.67 -8.13
CA LEU A 58 -0.30 -30.05 -8.53
C LEU A 58 -0.30 -31.32 -9.41
N ILE A 59 0.63 -31.40 -10.37
CA ILE A 59 0.78 -32.52 -11.30
C ILE A 59 1.34 -33.76 -10.59
N GLU A 60 2.32 -33.58 -9.69
CA GLU A 60 2.86 -34.68 -8.88
C GLU A 60 1.75 -35.37 -8.06
N ARG A 61 0.73 -34.60 -7.63
CA ARG A 61 -0.42 -35.11 -6.88
C ARG A 61 -1.55 -35.65 -7.75
N ARG A 62 -1.69 -35.15 -8.99
CA ARG A 62 -2.67 -35.60 -9.98
C ARG A 62 -2.02 -35.72 -11.37
N PRO A 63 -1.40 -36.86 -11.68
CA PRO A 63 -0.66 -37.05 -12.93
C PRO A 63 -1.47 -36.80 -14.21
N ASP A 64 -2.79 -37.01 -14.15
CA ASP A 64 -3.71 -36.78 -15.29
C ASP A 64 -3.76 -35.31 -15.75
N LEU A 65 -3.31 -34.37 -14.91
CA LEU A 65 -3.24 -32.94 -15.26
C LEU A 65 -2.03 -32.58 -16.14
N THR A 66 -1.16 -33.55 -16.45
CA THR A 66 0.04 -33.32 -17.28
C THR A 66 -0.32 -32.76 -18.66
N ALA A 67 -1.42 -33.23 -19.26
CA ALA A 67 -1.86 -32.80 -20.59
C ALA A 67 -2.31 -31.32 -20.65
N VAL A 68 -2.72 -30.75 -19.52
CA VAL A 68 -3.18 -29.35 -19.40
C VAL A 68 -2.16 -28.45 -18.69
N ARG A 69 -0.94 -28.94 -18.46
CA ARG A 69 0.14 -28.20 -17.76
C ARG A 69 0.33 -26.76 -18.27
N PRO A 70 0.41 -26.48 -19.58
CA PRO A 70 0.62 -25.10 -20.05
C PRO A 70 -0.52 -24.14 -19.65
N LEU A 71 -1.76 -24.63 -19.63
CA LEU A 71 -2.93 -23.86 -19.22
C LEU A 71 -2.88 -23.57 -17.71
N ILE A 72 -2.49 -24.55 -16.89
CA ILE A 72 -2.36 -24.39 -15.45
C ILE A 72 -1.25 -23.39 -15.12
N VAL A 73 -0.09 -23.47 -15.78
CA VAL A 73 1.02 -22.52 -15.57
C VAL A 73 0.59 -21.10 -15.93
N GLY A 74 -0.10 -20.90 -17.07
CA GLY A 74 -0.56 -19.57 -17.49
C GLY A 74 -1.55 -18.95 -16.51
N THR A 75 -2.53 -19.73 -16.04
CA THR A 75 -3.50 -19.27 -15.04
C THR A 75 -2.84 -19.01 -13.69
N ALA A 76 -1.93 -19.90 -13.25
CA ALA A 76 -1.21 -19.75 -12.00
C ALA A 76 -0.27 -18.54 -12.03
N ASP A 77 0.37 -18.22 -13.15
CA ASP A 77 1.24 -17.06 -13.32
C ASP A 77 0.44 -15.75 -13.19
N GLY A 78 -0.68 -15.65 -13.89
CA GLY A 78 -1.60 -14.52 -13.77
C GLY A 78 -2.15 -14.35 -12.36
N LEU A 79 -2.46 -15.45 -11.66
CA LEU A 79 -2.89 -15.41 -10.27
C LEU A 79 -1.76 -14.97 -9.33
N VAL A 80 -0.56 -15.53 -9.46
CA VAL A 80 0.57 -15.23 -8.57
C VAL A 80 1.05 -13.78 -8.73
N GLY A 81 1.03 -13.25 -9.95
CA GLY A 81 1.37 -11.86 -10.22
C GLY A 81 0.30 -10.85 -9.79
N SER A 82 -0.91 -11.32 -9.46
CA SER A 82 -2.04 -10.47 -9.12
C SER A 82 -1.86 -9.73 -7.79
N THR A 83 -2.49 -8.56 -7.67
CA THR A 83 -2.50 -7.79 -6.41
C THR A 83 -3.12 -8.57 -5.24
N PRO A 84 -4.24 -9.31 -5.40
CA PRO A 84 -4.81 -10.14 -4.32
C PRO A 84 -3.84 -11.21 -3.81
N PHE A 85 -3.18 -11.94 -4.71
CA PHE A 85 -2.22 -12.98 -4.29
C PHE A 85 -1.02 -12.37 -3.56
N ARG A 86 -0.57 -11.19 -3.97
CA ARG A 86 0.49 -10.45 -3.27
C ARG A 86 0.09 -10.02 -1.86
N ALA A 87 -1.16 -9.63 -1.65
CA ALA A 87 -1.68 -9.31 -0.32
C ALA A 87 -1.66 -10.54 0.59
N VAL A 88 -2.17 -11.69 0.12
CA VAL A 88 -2.12 -12.95 0.88
C VAL A 88 -0.68 -13.40 1.15
N ALA A 89 0.18 -13.34 0.13
CA ALA A 89 1.60 -13.68 0.27
C ALA A 89 2.30 -12.77 1.28
N ARG A 90 1.98 -11.47 1.31
CA ARG A 90 2.53 -10.53 2.30
C ARG A 90 2.18 -10.96 3.72
N THR A 91 0.93 -11.32 4.00
CA THR A 91 0.51 -11.79 5.33
C THR A 91 1.29 -13.05 5.73
N ALA A 92 1.36 -14.04 4.83
CA ALA A 92 2.10 -15.27 5.08
C ALA A 92 3.62 -15.03 5.31
N LEU A 93 4.23 -14.14 4.52
CA LEU A 93 5.64 -13.75 4.64
C LEU A 93 5.93 -12.99 5.93
N LYS A 94 5.00 -12.13 6.37
CA LYS A 94 5.10 -11.41 7.64
C LYS A 94 5.08 -12.39 8.81
N SER A 95 4.13 -13.32 8.83
CA SER A 95 4.03 -14.35 9.87
C SER A 95 5.26 -15.27 9.86
N ALA A 96 5.74 -15.68 8.67
CA ALA A 96 6.96 -16.49 8.55
C ALA A 96 8.20 -15.77 9.05
N HIS A 97 8.32 -14.47 8.77
CA HIS A 97 9.40 -13.62 9.28
C HIS A 97 9.36 -13.52 10.81
N GLN A 98 8.19 -13.22 11.37
CA GLN A 98 7.99 -13.14 12.82
C GLN A 98 8.33 -14.47 13.49
N ALA A 99 7.90 -15.61 12.93
CA ALA A 99 8.21 -16.94 13.44
C ALA A 99 9.71 -17.29 13.34
N PHE A 100 10.39 -16.89 12.27
CA PHE A 100 11.84 -17.10 12.12
C PHE A 100 12.65 -16.33 13.18
N PHE A 101 12.10 -15.20 13.64
CA PHE A 101 12.77 -14.24 14.50
C PHE A 101 12.21 -14.18 15.93
N SER A 102 11.16 -14.96 16.24
CA SER A 102 10.59 -15.10 17.59
C SER A 102 11.52 -15.98 18.42
N GLN A 103 12.22 -15.36 19.37
CA GLN A 103 13.02 -16.07 20.36
C GLN A 103 12.13 -16.60 21.50
N THR A 104 11.21 -17.50 21.18
CA THR A 104 10.40 -18.27 22.14
C THR A 104 11.25 -19.39 22.75
N GLY A 105 12.32 -18.99 23.44
CA GLY A 105 13.31 -19.91 23.99
C GLY A 105 14.20 -19.37 25.10
N GLU A 106 13.93 -18.19 25.68
CA GLU A 106 14.55 -17.83 26.97
C GLU A 106 13.58 -17.23 28.01
N ASP A 107 12.40 -16.71 27.66
CA ASP A 107 11.39 -16.32 28.67
C ASP A 107 9.98 -16.75 28.26
N VAL A 108 9.42 -17.63 29.12
CA VAL A 108 8.01 -18.04 29.24
C VAL A 108 7.46 -18.97 28.14
N LEU A 109 7.22 -20.21 28.58
CA LEU A 109 6.38 -21.23 27.96
C LEU A 109 4.98 -20.71 27.64
N LEU A 110 4.60 -20.72 26.35
CA LEU A 110 3.32 -21.15 25.76
C LEU A 110 3.15 -20.55 24.37
N SER A 111 2.42 -21.26 23.50
CA SER A 111 2.32 -21.12 22.04
C SER A 111 3.54 -21.70 21.32
N VAL A 112 3.41 -22.69 20.42
CA VAL A 112 2.60 -22.65 19.21
C VAL A 112 2.23 -24.07 18.76
N PRO A 113 0.98 -24.28 18.34
CA PRO A 113 0.70 -25.17 17.21
C PRO A 113 -0.37 -24.57 16.26
N ASP A 114 -0.16 -23.38 15.68
CA ASP A 114 -1.22 -22.71 14.89
C ASP A 114 -0.90 -22.43 13.42
N VAL A 115 0.30 -22.77 12.93
CA VAL A 115 0.63 -22.49 11.51
C VAL A 115 -0.06 -23.49 10.59
N GLY A 116 -0.13 -24.77 10.98
CA GLY A 116 -0.88 -25.80 10.28
C GLY A 116 -2.39 -25.57 10.33
N VAL A 117 -2.91 -25.04 11.44
CA VAL A 117 -4.34 -24.75 11.64
C VAL A 117 -4.79 -23.59 10.76
N LEU A 118 -4.01 -22.51 10.67
CA LEU A 118 -4.33 -21.34 9.85
C LEU A 118 -4.35 -21.66 8.34
N VAL A 119 -3.40 -22.47 7.86
CA VAL A 119 -3.37 -22.90 6.44
C VAL A 119 -4.49 -23.89 6.14
N GLN A 120 -4.84 -24.76 7.10
CA GLN A 120 -5.91 -25.73 6.96
C GLN A 120 -7.30 -25.09 7.04
N SER A 121 -7.47 -24.02 7.84
CA SER A 121 -8.70 -23.22 7.89
C SER A 121 -8.88 -22.37 6.64
N ALA A 122 -7.80 -21.80 6.08
CA ALA A 122 -7.87 -21.04 4.82
C ALA A 122 -8.20 -21.92 3.60
N LEU A 123 -7.68 -23.16 3.54
CA LEU A 123 -7.93 -24.09 2.43
C LEU A 123 -9.13 -25.01 2.64
N GLY A 124 -9.56 -25.21 3.89
CA GLY A 124 -10.72 -26.02 4.27
C GLY A 124 -12.05 -25.45 3.74
N GLY A 125 -12.13 -24.14 3.54
CA GLY A 125 -13.29 -23.47 2.94
C GLY A 125 -13.42 -23.66 1.42
N MET A 126 -12.32 -23.93 0.71
CA MET A 126 -12.30 -24.01 -0.76
C MET A 126 -12.39 -25.45 -1.29
N ASN A 127 -11.76 -26.41 -0.61
CA ASN A 127 -11.86 -27.84 -0.93
C ASN A 127 -11.40 -28.70 0.26
N PRO A 128 -12.32 -29.35 1.00
CA PRO A 128 -12.01 -30.13 2.20
C PRO A 128 -11.02 -31.30 1.95
N GLU A 129 -11.01 -31.89 0.75
CA GLU A 129 -10.06 -32.95 0.39
C GLU A 129 -8.63 -32.44 0.17
N LEU A 130 -8.46 -31.15 -0.13
CA LEU A 130 -7.16 -30.52 -0.39
C LEU A 130 -6.48 -30.08 0.91
N ALA A 131 -7.26 -29.54 1.85
CA ALA A 131 -6.84 -29.16 3.19
C ALA A 131 -6.38 -30.36 4.03
N ALA A 132 -7.01 -31.53 3.86
CA ALA A 132 -6.59 -32.78 4.50
C ALA A 132 -5.28 -33.36 3.94
N LYS A 133 -4.80 -32.87 2.79
CA LYS A 133 -3.63 -33.40 2.05
C LYS A 133 -2.42 -32.48 2.09
N ILE A 134 -2.42 -31.41 2.89
CA ILE A 134 -1.25 -30.54 3.07
C ILE A 134 -0.27 -31.25 4.02
N PRO A 135 0.97 -31.56 3.58
CA PRO A 135 1.89 -32.31 4.40
C PRO A 135 2.35 -31.46 5.60
N LYS A 136 2.32 -32.06 6.80
CA LYS A 136 2.72 -31.46 8.09
C LYS A 136 4.22 -31.08 8.18
N ASN A 137 4.94 -31.14 7.08
CA ASN A 137 6.39 -30.97 7.01
C ASN A 137 6.82 -29.50 6.78
N LEU A 138 5.94 -28.59 6.37
CA LEU A 138 6.27 -27.16 6.23
C LEU A 138 6.62 -26.49 7.57
N GLU A 139 5.93 -26.85 8.66
CA GLU A 139 6.27 -26.41 10.03
C GLU A 139 7.67 -26.87 10.45
N THR A 140 8.05 -28.10 10.08
CA THR A 140 9.37 -28.65 10.43
C THR A 140 10.52 -27.99 9.67
N VAL A 141 10.29 -27.40 8.49
CA VAL A 141 11.32 -26.72 7.71
C VAL A 141 11.55 -25.30 8.23
N VAL A 142 10.47 -24.54 8.51
CA VAL A 142 10.54 -23.18 9.06
C VAL A 142 11.06 -23.18 10.51
N ALA A 143 10.69 -24.15 11.33
CA ALA A 143 11.20 -24.29 12.70
C ALA A 143 12.67 -24.73 12.77
N LYS A 144 13.18 -25.45 11.75
CA LYS A 144 14.59 -25.90 11.70
C LYS A 144 15.54 -24.89 11.03
N LEU A 145 15.00 -23.93 10.28
CA LEU A 145 15.79 -22.91 9.57
C LEU A 145 16.68 -22.05 10.50
N PRO A 146 16.21 -21.58 11.68
CA PRO A 146 17.05 -20.88 12.66
C PRO A 146 18.21 -21.73 13.23
N GLN A 147 18.12 -23.07 13.15
CA GLN A 147 19.15 -24.00 13.66
C GLN A 147 20.26 -24.29 12.65
N THR A 148 20.13 -23.83 11.41
CA THR A 148 21.21 -23.94 10.40
C THR A 148 22.33 -22.93 10.65
N ARG A 149 23.55 -23.18 10.18
CA ARG A 149 24.68 -22.21 10.28
C ARG A 149 24.34 -20.84 9.68
N PHE A 150 23.51 -20.83 8.64
CA PHE A 150 23.01 -19.61 8.02
C PHE A 150 21.98 -18.91 8.92
N GLY A 151 20.99 -19.66 9.43
CA GLY A 151 19.96 -19.13 10.32
C GLY A 151 20.51 -18.55 11.63
N THR A 152 21.45 -19.25 12.28
CA THR A 152 22.13 -18.74 13.48
C THR A 152 22.93 -17.47 13.19
N GLY A 153 23.59 -17.40 12.03
CA GLY A 153 24.29 -16.20 11.57
C GLY A 153 23.35 -15.01 11.35
N VAL A 154 22.20 -15.21 10.71
CA VAL A 154 21.20 -14.16 10.47
C VAL A 154 20.55 -13.68 11.78
N VAL A 155 20.23 -14.60 12.69
CA VAL A 155 19.67 -14.27 14.03
C VAL A 155 20.70 -13.55 14.90
N ALA A 156 21.98 -13.94 14.86
CA ALA A 156 23.06 -13.23 15.53
C ALA A 156 23.28 -11.82 14.93
N ALA A 157 23.25 -11.70 13.60
CA ALA A 157 23.34 -10.43 12.91
C ALA A 157 22.20 -9.49 13.30
N ARG A 158 20.96 -9.99 13.46
CA ARG A 158 19.83 -9.20 13.97
C ARG A 158 20.13 -8.60 15.34
N ARG A 159 20.57 -9.42 16.30
CA ARG A 159 20.88 -8.96 17.68
C ARG A 159 21.92 -7.84 17.69
N VAL A 160 22.91 -7.89 16.80
CA VAL A 160 23.94 -6.86 16.67
C VAL A 160 23.38 -5.63 15.94
N LEU A 161 22.76 -5.82 14.77
CA LEU A 161 22.35 -4.72 13.90
C LEU A 161 21.15 -3.92 14.44
N THR A 162 20.20 -4.54 15.15
CA THR A 162 19.07 -3.82 15.75
C THR A 162 19.48 -3.03 16.99
N LYS A 163 20.39 -3.57 17.83
CA LYS A 163 20.97 -2.82 18.96
C LYS A 163 21.84 -1.65 18.52
N VAL A 164 22.30 -1.67 17.27
CA VAL A 164 23.23 -0.71 16.68
C VAL A 164 22.52 0.22 15.68
N ALA A 165 21.18 0.19 15.59
CA ALA A 165 20.40 1.06 14.70
C ALA A 165 20.64 2.57 14.97
N TRP A 166 20.89 2.96 16.22
CA TRP A 166 21.29 4.32 16.58
C TRP A 166 22.68 4.68 16.02
N LEU A 167 23.61 3.72 15.96
CA LEU A 167 24.93 3.90 15.35
C LEU A 167 24.82 4.03 13.83
N GLN A 168 23.84 3.38 13.18
CA GLN A 168 23.63 3.53 11.73
C GLN A 168 23.23 4.96 11.37
N ARG A 169 22.28 5.55 12.12
CA ARG A 169 21.93 6.97 12.00
C ARG A 169 23.12 7.86 12.38
N GLY A 170 23.87 7.47 13.41
CA GLY A 170 25.11 8.13 13.81
C GLY A 170 26.20 8.14 12.72
N LEU A 171 26.39 7.04 12.00
CA LEU A 171 27.34 6.91 10.89
C LEU A 171 26.93 7.77 9.69
N LEU A 172 25.63 7.83 9.40
CA LEU A 172 25.09 8.74 8.37
C LEU A 172 25.38 10.21 8.73
N LEU A 173 25.02 10.62 9.95
CA LEU A 173 25.27 11.99 10.44
C LEU A 173 26.77 12.31 10.53
N LEU A 174 27.59 11.36 10.97
CA LEU A 174 29.04 11.48 11.00
C LEU A 174 29.61 11.60 9.59
N GLY A 175 29.12 10.81 8.63
CA GLY A 175 29.51 10.90 7.23
C GLY A 175 29.23 12.29 6.65
N ILE A 176 28.04 12.83 6.92
CA ILE A 176 27.67 14.22 6.54
C ILE A 176 28.59 15.23 7.23
N GLY A 177 28.83 15.08 8.53
CA GLY A 177 29.69 15.97 9.32
C GLY A 177 31.16 15.96 8.85
N LEU A 178 31.70 14.79 8.53
CA LEU A 178 33.06 14.64 8.00
C LEU A 178 33.17 15.21 6.57
N LEU A 179 32.13 15.03 5.74
CA LEU A 179 32.08 15.64 4.41
C LEU A 179 32.04 17.17 4.50
N ALA A 180 31.18 17.72 5.37
CA ALA A 180 31.08 19.15 5.62
C ALA A 180 32.37 19.73 6.21
N GLY A 181 32.96 19.06 7.20
CA GLY A 181 34.23 19.47 7.79
C GLY A 181 35.40 19.38 6.79
N GLY A 182 35.41 18.37 5.92
CA GLY A 182 36.36 18.26 4.81
C GLY A 182 36.27 19.46 3.86
N ILE A 183 35.06 19.94 3.55
CA ILE A 183 34.85 21.16 2.75
C ILE A 183 35.34 22.40 3.51
N LEU A 184 35.02 22.53 4.80
CA LEU A 184 35.31 23.71 5.61
C LEU A 184 36.81 23.86 5.94
N LEU A 185 37.53 22.74 6.05
CA LEU A 185 38.95 22.67 6.40
C LEU A 185 39.87 22.65 5.16
N ASP A 186 39.32 22.48 3.94
CA ASP A 186 40.13 22.60 2.73
C ASP A 186 40.63 24.06 2.58
N ARG A 187 41.90 24.21 2.20
CA ARG A 187 42.51 25.52 1.96
C ARG A 187 41.79 26.26 0.83
N ASP A 188 41.23 25.50 -0.11
CA ASP A 188 40.33 26.01 -1.13
C ASP A 188 38.98 25.31 -0.99
N ARG A 189 38.04 26.00 -0.35
CA ARG A 189 36.66 25.51 -0.13
C ARG A 189 35.95 25.17 -1.43
N ARG A 190 36.34 25.79 -2.55
CA ARG A 190 35.77 25.50 -3.88
C ARG A 190 36.20 24.13 -4.35
N ARG A 191 37.50 23.80 -4.24
CA ARG A 191 38.00 22.44 -4.49
C ARG A 191 37.38 21.42 -3.54
N GLY A 192 37.17 21.79 -2.28
CA GLY A 192 36.44 20.95 -1.31
C GLY A 192 35.02 20.62 -1.77
N LEU A 193 34.26 21.63 -2.20
CA LEU A 193 32.90 21.46 -2.74
C LEU A 193 32.87 20.61 -4.02
N THR A 194 33.79 20.83 -4.96
CA THR A 194 33.89 20.01 -6.18
C THR A 194 34.16 18.55 -5.85
N HIS A 195 35.12 18.26 -4.97
CA HIS A 195 35.42 16.87 -4.59
C HIS A 195 34.27 16.21 -3.84
N ALA A 196 33.60 16.92 -2.92
CA ALA A 196 32.44 16.41 -2.23
C ALA A 196 31.28 16.13 -3.21
N GLY A 197 31.02 17.05 -4.15
CA GLY A 197 29.98 16.91 -5.16
C GLY A 197 30.22 15.72 -6.10
N VAL A 198 31.40 15.64 -6.70
CA VAL A 198 31.80 14.50 -7.55
C VAL A 198 31.79 13.20 -6.75
N GLY A 199 32.27 13.22 -5.51
CA GLY A 199 32.27 12.07 -4.62
C GLY A 199 30.88 11.51 -4.33
N LEU A 200 29.90 12.39 -4.08
CA LEU A 200 28.50 11.97 -3.88
C LEU A 200 27.88 11.37 -5.14
N VAL A 201 28.21 11.91 -6.33
CA VAL A 201 27.78 11.31 -7.60
C VAL A 201 28.42 9.93 -7.80
N VAL A 202 29.70 9.75 -7.46
CA VAL A 202 30.36 8.44 -7.50
C VAL A 202 29.70 7.47 -6.53
N VAL A 203 29.39 7.88 -5.30
CA VAL A 203 28.65 7.06 -4.34
C VAL A 203 27.27 6.66 -4.88
N ALA A 204 26.53 7.59 -5.48
CA ALA A 204 25.25 7.30 -6.12
C ALA A 204 25.39 6.27 -7.25
N LEU A 205 26.39 6.43 -8.12
CA LEU A 205 26.68 5.46 -9.19
C LEU A 205 27.04 4.08 -8.63
N LEU A 206 27.87 4.01 -7.59
CA LEU A 206 28.20 2.74 -6.93
C LEU A 206 26.96 2.05 -6.36
N LEU A 207 26.03 2.80 -5.74
CA LEU A 207 24.76 2.27 -5.25
C LEU A 207 23.89 1.72 -6.38
N THR A 208 23.89 2.34 -7.57
CA THR A 208 23.13 1.80 -8.71
C THR A 208 23.62 0.43 -9.18
N LEU A 209 24.88 0.07 -8.88
CA LEU A 209 25.44 -1.25 -9.24
C LEU A 209 24.91 -2.38 -8.35
N VAL A 210 24.29 -2.08 -7.20
CA VAL A 210 23.76 -3.09 -6.27
C VAL A 210 22.64 -3.91 -6.92
N VAL A 211 21.72 -3.27 -7.66
CA VAL A 211 20.62 -3.95 -8.35
C VAL A 211 21.12 -4.93 -9.43
N PRO A 212 21.95 -4.52 -10.42
CA PRO A 212 22.45 -5.43 -11.46
C PRO A 212 23.42 -6.49 -10.91
N ALA A 213 24.12 -6.22 -9.79
CA ALA A 213 24.96 -7.23 -9.13
C ALA A 213 24.18 -8.50 -8.74
N GLY A 214 22.86 -8.39 -8.55
CA GLY A 214 21.98 -9.55 -8.34
C GLY A 214 22.07 -10.61 -9.43
N ARG A 215 22.44 -10.25 -10.67
CA ARG A 215 22.67 -11.22 -11.75
C ARG A 215 23.89 -12.10 -11.47
N LEU A 216 24.97 -11.52 -10.96
CA LEU A 216 26.19 -12.24 -10.58
C LEU A 216 25.92 -13.14 -9.36
N VAL A 217 25.16 -12.63 -8.39
CA VAL A 217 24.73 -13.42 -7.22
C VAL A 217 23.89 -14.61 -7.68
N ALA A 218 22.90 -14.39 -8.56
CA ALA A 218 22.07 -15.46 -9.08
C ALA A 218 22.87 -16.51 -9.87
N LEU A 219 23.87 -16.09 -10.66
CA LEU A 219 24.80 -16.99 -11.36
C LEU A 219 25.65 -17.84 -10.41
N ALA A 220 26.08 -17.26 -9.28
CA ALA A 220 26.88 -17.95 -8.29
C ALA A 220 26.06 -18.98 -7.47
N VAL A 221 24.76 -18.72 -7.31
CA VAL A 221 23.87 -19.55 -6.47
C VAL A 221 23.33 -20.75 -7.24
N THR A 222 23.00 -20.62 -8.52
CA THR A 222 22.36 -21.71 -9.29
C THR A 222 22.70 -21.72 -10.77
N GLN A 223 22.83 -22.94 -11.32
CA GLN A 223 22.98 -23.20 -12.75
C GLN A 223 21.64 -23.28 -13.49
N ASP A 224 20.52 -23.36 -12.77
CA ASP A 224 19.18 -23.41 -13.36
C ASP A 224 18.70 -22.02 -13.81
N ASP A 225 18.34 -21.88 -15.08
CA ASP A 225 17.99 -20.60 -15.70
C ASP A 225 16.70 -19.98 -15.11
N ALA A 226 15.71 -20.82 -14.81
CA ALA A 226 14.44 -20.37 -14.24
C ALA A 226 14.62 -19.84 -12.80
N THR A 227 15.33 -20.60 -11.97
CA THR A 227 15.68 -20.19 -10.60
C THR A 227 16.55 -18.94 -10.61
N ARG A 228 17.48 -18.82 -11.58
CA ARG A 228 18.33 -17.62 -11.72
C ARG A 228 17.51 -16.38 -12.05
N GLY A 229 16.54 -16.51 -12.97
CA GLY A 229 15.62 -15.43 -13.33
C GLY A 229 14.81 -14.95 -12.13
N ALA A 230 14.24 -15.89 -11.37
CA ALA A 230 13.47 -15.61 -10.15
C ALA A 230 14.33 -14.95 -9.07
N LEU A 231 15.52 -15.49 -8.78
CA LEU A 231 16.44 -14.91 -7.79
C LEU A 231 16.81 -13.46 -8.13
N PHE A 232 17.10 -13.18 -9.40
CA PHE A 232 17.38 -11.81 -9.82
C PHE A 232 16.13 -10.91 -9.76
N GLY A 233 14.94 -11.43 -10.06
CA GLY A 233 13.68 -10.71 -9.88
C GLY A 233 13.43 -10.30 -8.42
N VAL A 234 13.58 -11.24 -7.49
CA VAL A 234 13.51 -10.99 -6.04
C VAL A 234 14.54 -9.96 -5.62
N TRP A 235 15.81 -10.14 -6.00
CA TRP A 235 16.88 -9.20 -5.68
C TRP A 235 16.59 -7.77 -6.14
N ARG A 236 16.14 -7.63 -7.39
CA ARG A 236 15.83 -6.32 -7.99
C ARG A 236 14.75 -5.58 -7.20
N GLN A 237 13.65 -6.27 -6.89
CA GLN A 237 12.52 -5.66 -6.19
C GLN A 237 12.86 -5.38 -4.73
N TYR A 238 13.67 -6.25 -4.12
CA TYR A 238 14.14 -6.07 -2.75
C TYR A 238 15.01 -4.82 -2.56
N PHE A 239 15.94 -4.53 -3.48
CA PHE A 239 16.84 -3.38 -3.41
C PHE A 239 16.33 -2.12 -4.15
N LEU A 240 15.10 -2.14 -4.67
CA LEU A 240 14.50 -0.99 -5.35
C LEU A 240 14.45 0.28 -4.47
N PRO A 241 14.16 0.20 -3.16
CA PRO A 241 14.15 1.38 -2.27
C PRO A 241 15.51 2.10 -2.16
N LEU A 242 16.63 1.42 -2.45
CA LEU A 242 17.97 2.00 -2.47
C LEU A 242 18.10 3.17 -3.46
N LEU A 243 17.23 3.20 -4.49
CA LEU A 243 17.16 4.30 -5.45
C LEU A 243 16.89 5.64 -4.75
N GLY A 244 16.17 5.67 -3.63
CA GLY A 244 15.98 6.88 -2.82
C GLY A 244 17.29 7.56 -2.42
N PHE A 245 18.28 6.77 -1.97
CA PHE A 245 19.62 7.25 -1.65
C PHE A 245 20.41 7.65 -2.90
N VAL A 246 20.32 6.86 -3.98
CA VAL A 246 20.97 7.19 -5.28
C VAL A 246 20.57 8.59 -5.72
N TYR A 247 19.27 8.87 -5.76
CA TYR A 247 18.77 10.15 -6.21
C TYR A 247 19.15 11.30 -5.28
N SER A 248 19.11 11.08 -3.96
CA SER A 248 19.49 12.09 -2.97
C SER A 248 20.97 12.46 -3.08
N PHE A 249 21.86 11.46 -3.19
CA PHE A 249 23.29 11.69 -3.33
C PHE A 249 23.66 12.24 -4.70
N ALA A 250 23.06 11.75 -5.78
CA ALA A 250 23.29 12.28 -7.13
C ALA A 250 22.85 13.74 -7.23
N GLY A 251 21.65 14.08 -6.76
CA GLY A 251 21.12 15.45 -6.77
C GLY A 251 21.98 16.40 -5.96
N THR A 252 22.27 16.03 -4.69
CA THR A 252 23.15 16.83 -3.82
C THR A 252 24.54 16.99 -4.42
N GLY A 253 25.09 15.91 -4.99
CA GLY A 253 26.41 15.91 -5.60
C GLY A 253 26.52 16.84 -6.81
N VAL A 254 25.54 16.78 -7.73
CA VAL A 254 25.45 17.67 -8.89
C VAL A 254 25.33 19.12 -8.45
N ILE A 255 24.51 19.43 -7.43
CA ILE A 255 24.33 20.79 -6.92
C ILE A 255 25.63 21.34 -6.34
N LEU A 256 26.30 20.59 -5.46
CA LEU A 256 27.57 21.02 -4.86
C LEU A 256 28.67 21.22 -5.92
N ALA A 257 28.76 20.31 -6.90
CA ALA A 257 29.72 20.42 -7.99
C ALA A 257 29.42 21.63 -8.90
N SER A 258 28.15 21.89 -9.21
CA SER A 258 27.71 23.00 -10.06
C SER A 258 27.97 24.35 -9.38
N ALA A 259 27.62 24.47 -8.10
CA ALA A 259 27.86 25.67 -7.30
C ALA A 259 29.35 25.99 -7.13
N ALA A 260 30.21 24.96 -7.05
CA ALA A 260 31.66 25.15 -7.01
C ALA A 260 32.22 25.65 -8.35
N ASN A 261 31.68 25.16 -9.47
CA ASN A 261 32.19 25.44 -10.81
C ASN A 261 31.61 26.73 -11.43
N SER A 262 30.45 27.21 -10.98
CA SER A 262 29.93 28.53 -11.35
C SER A 262 30.84 29.66 -10.86
N LEU A 263 31.59 29.42 -9.79
CA LEU A 263 32.61 30.34 -9.26
C LEU A 263 33.93 30.36 -10.06
N HIS A 264 34.05 29.58 -11.14
CA HIS A 264 35.20 29.58 -12.06
C HIS A 264 34.81 30.10 -13.45
N GLU A 265 35.54 31.10 -13.96
CA GLU A 265 35.44 31.56 -15.35
C GLU A 265 36.20 30.66 -16.35
N LYS A 266 37.12 29.78 -15.89
CA LYS A 266 38.12 29.14 -16.79
C LYS A 266 38.12 27.61 -16.87
N THR A 267 37.25 26.88 -16.17
CA THR A 267 37.23 25.40 -16.23
C THR A 267 36.16 24.88 -17.19
N ASP A 268 36.60 24.15 -18.22
CA ASP A 268 35.73 23.35 -19.08
C ASP A 268 35.36 22.04 -18.34
N PRO A 269 34.08 21.84 -17.96
CA PRO A 269 33.65 20.66 -17.22
C PRO A 269 33.71 19.37 -18.05
N PHE A 270 33.76 19.46 -19.37
CA PHE A 270 33.84 18.32 -20.27
C PHE A 270 35.28 17.91 -20.58
N GLU A 271 36.29 18.66 -20.11
CA GLU A 271 37.70 18.35 -20.36
C GLU A 271 38.10 16.99 -19.78
N GLY A 272 37.53 16.61 -18.63
CA GLY A 272 37.69 15.28 -18.04
C GLY A 272 37.13 14.17 -18.93
N LEU A 273 35.96 14.40 -19.53
CA LEU A 273 35.33 13.45 -20.47
C LEU A 273 36.17 13.31 -21.75
N ARG A 274 36.68 14.42 -22.29
CA ARG A 274 37.58 14.41 -23.47
C ARG A 274 38.93 13.76 -23.18
N ARG A 275 39.44 13.88 -21.95
CA ARG A 275 40.63 13.14 -21.50
C ARG A 275 40.38 11.63 -21.45
N LEU A 276 39.25 11.21 -20.89
CA LEU A 276 38.86 9.80 -20.85
C LEU A 276 38.65 9.23 -22.25
N ALA A 277 38.01 9.99 -23.15
CA ALA A 277 37.85 9.60 -24.55
C ALA A 277 39.19 9.43 -25.28
N ARG A 278 40.16 10.33 -25.05
CA ARG A 278 41.53 10.20 -25.58
C ARG A 278 42.26 8.97 -25.02
N LEU A 279 42.19 8.74 -23.71
CA LEU A 279 42.77 7.56 -23.06
C LEU A 279 42.13 6.24 -23.53
N ALA A 280 40.86 6.26 -23.90
CA ALA A 280 40.16 5.10 -24.46
C ALA A 280 40.45 4.87 -25.96
N ALA A 281 40.92 5.89 -26.68
CA ALA A 281 41.25 5.80 -28.11
C ALA A 281 42.75 5.50 -28.36
N GLU A 282 43.63 5.94 -27.47
CA GLU A 282 45.08 5.83 -27.64
C GLU A 282 45.71 4.89 -26.60
N PRO A 283 46.29 3.74 -27.02
CA PRO A 283 46.97 2.83 -26.10
C PRO A 283 48.29 3.44 -25.59
N PRO A 284 48.61 3.31 -24.29
CA PRO A 284 49.85 3.84 -23.72
C PRO A 284 51.10 3.12 -24.26
N LEU A 285 52.21 3.86 -24.37
CA LEU A 285 53.46 3.42 -25.02
C LEU A 285 54.22 2.31 -24.27
N GLY A 286 54.02 2.17 -22.95
CA GLY A 286 54.72 1.18 -22.11
C GLY A 286 54.06 -0.20 -22.14
N HIS A 287 54.85 -1.28 -22.16
CA HIS A 287 54.36 -2.66 -22.26
C HIS A 287 53.34 -3.02 -21.16
N GLY A 288 53.61 -2.66 -19.90
CA GLY A 288 52.68 -2.90 -18.79
C GLY A 288 51.40 -2.06 -18.86
N GLY A 289 51.51 -0.79 -19.28
CA GLY A 289 50.35 0.08 -19.49
C GLY A 289 49.47 -0.40 -20.63
N ARG A 290 50.08 -0.88 -21.72
CA ARG A 290 49.39 -1.41 -22.89
C ARG A 290 48.63 -2.70 -22.57
N LEU A 291 49.22 -3.58 -21.76
CA LEU A 291 48.55 -4.79 -21.26
C LEU A 291 47.31 -4.44 -20.42
N LEU A 292 47.43 -3.49 -19.48
CA LEU A 292 46.31 -3.02 -18.66
C LEU A 292 45.22 -2.36 -19.50
N TRP A 293 45.60 -1.59 -20.53
CA TRP A 293 44.67 -0.98 -21.45
C TRP A 293 43.90 -2.03 -22.26
N ILE A 294 44.59 -3.06 -22.78
CA ILE A 294 43.97 -4.19 -23.51
C ILE A 294 42.99 -4.94 -22.61
N LEU A 295 43.41 -5.28 -21.39
CA LEU A 295 42.55 -5.95 -20.42
C LEU A 295 41.33 -5.08 -20.06
N GLY A 296 41.54 -3.80 -19.80
CA GLY A 296 40.47 -2.86 -19.45
C GLY A 296 39.45 -2.67 -20.57
N THR A 297 39.90 -2.50 -21.81
CA THR A 297 39.00 -2.37 -22.98
C THR A 297 38.29 -3.69 -23.30
N ALA A 298 38.95 -4.84 -23.18
CA ALA A 298 38.31 -6.15 -23.35
C ALA A 298 37.23 -6.40 -22.28
N VAL A 299 37.50 -6.08 -21.02
CA VAL A 299 36.51 -6.18 -19.93
C VAL A 299 35.36 -5.21 -20.17
N ALA A 300 35.64 -3.95 -20.53
CA ALA A 300 34.59 -2.98 -20.83
C ALA A 300 33.70 -3.43 -21.99
N GLY A 301 34.28 -3.92 -23.10
CA GLY A 301 33.54 -4.47 -24.22
C GLY A 301 32.69 -5.69 -23.83
N THR A 302 33.24 -6.58 -23.00
CA THR A 302 32.51 -7.73 -22.47
C THR A 302 31.30 -7.31 -21.64
N VAL A 303 31.45 -6.30 -20.78
CA VAL A 303 30.34 -5.74 -19.97
C VAL A 303 29.25 -5.13 -20.84
N VAL A 304 29.62 -4.41 -21.91
CA VAL A 304 28.66 -3.83 -22.87
C VAL A 304 27.87 -4.92 -23.59
N LEU A 305 28.56 -5.98 -24.04
CA LEU A 305 27.93 -7.08 -24.76
C LEU A 305 27.05 -7.94 -23.86
N THR A 306 27.45 -8.15 -22.61
CA THR A 306 26.65 -8.94 -21.66
C THR A 306 25.45 -8.16 -21.12
N TRP A 307 25.58 -6.85 -20.87
CA TRP A 307 24.52 -6.05 -20.23
C TRP A 307 24.21 -4.73 -20.98
N PRO A 308 23.79 -4.78 -22.25
CA PRO A 308 23.63 -3.59 -23.07
C PRO A 308 22.58 -2.60 -22.52
N SER A 309 21.44 -3.08 -22.05
CA SER A 309 20.38 -2.23 -21.49
C SER A 309 20.81 -1.51 -20.21
N SER A 310 21.56 -2.20 -19.33
CA SER A 310 22.09 -1.60 -18.10
C SER A 310 23.15 -0.55 -18.41
N VAL A 311 24.05 -0.81 -19.37
CA VAL A 311 25.05 0.17 -19.81
C VAL A 311 24.38 1.40 -20.43
N VAL A 312 23.40 1.21 -21.30
CA VAL A 312 22.64 2.33 -21.89
C VAL A 312 21.90 3.14 -20.82
N ALA A 313 21.25 2.47 -19.85
CA ALA A 313 20.58 3.15 -18.75
C ALA A 313 21.55 3.98 -17.90
N VAL A 314 22.72 3.41 -17.53
CA VAL A 314 23.75 4.14 -16.78
C VAL A 314 24.30 5.30 -17.59
N ALA A 315 24.56 5.12 -18.88
CA ALA A 315 25.02 6.18 -19.76
C ALA A 315 23.98 7.31 -19.91
N ALA A 316 22.70 6.97 -20.02
CA ALA A 316 21.60 7.93 -20.07
C ALA A 316 21.45 8.71 -18.76
N VAL A 317 21.59 8.04 -17.61
CA VAL A 317 21.61 8.70 -16.29
C VAL A 317 22.78 9.66 -16.17
N ILE A 318 23.99 9.23 -16.54
CA ILE A 318 25.19 10.09 -16.54
C ILE A 318 24.98 11.29 -17.48
N GLY A 319 24.46 11.05 -18.69
CA GLY A 319 24.12 12.11 -19.65
C GLY A 319 23.12 13.12 -19.08
N GLY A 320 22.04 12.63 -18.47
CA GLY A 320 21.04 13.47 -17.79
C GLY A 320 21.64 14.29 -16.65
N LEU A 321 22.46 13.69 -15.79
CA LEU A 321 23.15 14.40 -14.70
C LEU A 321 24.11 15.47 -15.24
N LEU A 322 24.81 15.22 -16.35
CA LEU A 322 25.68 16.20 -17.00
C LEU A 322 24.89 17.38 -17.59
N LEU A 323 23.71 17.12 -18.17
CA LEU A 323 22.82 18.17 -18.66
C LEU A 323 22.28 19.03 -17.52
N ILE A 324 21.83 18.40 -16.42
CA ILE A 324 21.38 19.09 -15.21
C ILE A 324 22.51 19.93 -14.61
N PHE A 325 23.72 19.35 -14.52
CA PHE A 325 24.91 20.07 -14.07
C PHE A 325 25.19 21.31 -14.92
N ALA A 326 25.14 21.19 -16.25
CA ALA A 326 25.36 22.30 -17.16
C ALA A 326 24.30 23.40 -16.98
N ALA A 327 23.02 23.03 -16.88
CA ALA A 327 21.92 23.96 -16.66
C ALA A 327 22.04 24.69 -15.32
N LEU A 328 22.32 23.97 -14.23
CA LEU A 328 22.48 24.57 -12.90
C LEU A 328 23.69 25.48 -12.80
N ARG A 329 24.79 25.13 -13.48
CA ARG A 329 25.96 26.01 -13.55
C ARG A 329 25.62 27.37 -14.14
N GLU A 330 24.93 27.40 -15.28
CA GLU A 330 24.55 28.66 -15.94
C GLU A 330 23.52 29.44 -15.11
N LEU A 331 22.57 28.74 -14.48
CA LEU A 331 21.65 29.36 -13.52
C LEU A 331 22.40 30.03 -12.37
N PHE A 332 23.38 29.35 -11.75
CA PHE A 332 24.17 29.93 -10.67
C PHE A 332 25.01 31.12 -11.14
N ARG A 333 25.53 31.11 -12.37
CA ARG A 333 26.25 32.26 -12.96
C ARG A 333 25.33 33.46 -13.11
N LEU A 334 24.15 33.26 -13.72
CA LEU A 334 23.15 34.30 -13.92
C LEU A 334 22.69 34.91 -12.59
N VAL A 335 22.54 34.09 -11.54
CA VAL A 335 22.24 34.60 -10.20
C VAL A 335 23.40 35.40 -9.64
N LEU A 336 24.64 34.89 -9.71
CA LEU A 336 25.83 35.54 -9.15
C LEU A 336 26.16 36.88 -9.81
N GLU A 337 25.92 37.01 -11.11
CA GLU A 337 26.06 38.25 -11.88
C GLU A 337 25.06 39.32 -11.44
N ASN A 338 23.86 38.93 -11.04
CA ASN A 338 22.77 39.83 -10.65
C ASN A 338 22.74 40.17 -9.14
N VAL A 339 23.69 39.67 -8.33
CA VAL A 339 23.81 40.09 -6.93
C VAL A 339 24.59 41.41 -6.85
N PRO A 340 23.96 42.55 -6.49
CA PRO A 340 24.64 43.84 -6.43
C PRO A 340 25.79 43.80 -5.41
N GLU A 341 26.98 44.25 -5.83
CA GLU A 341 28.08 44.45 -4.89
C GLU A 341 27.74 45.61 -3.96
N ARG A 342 27.70 45.35 -2.64
CA ARG A 342 27.75 46.44 -1.66
C ARG A 342 29.12 47.08 -1.76
N SER A 343 29.23 48.15 -2.55
CA SER A 343 30.36 49.07 -2.55
C SER A 343 30.38 49.79 -1.20
N GLY A 344 31.27 49.37 -0.31
CA GLY A 344 31.47 49.99 0.99
C GLY A 344 32.91 49.85 1.43
N SER A 345 33.68 50.92 1.16
CA SER A 345 35.01 51.31 1.63
C SER A 345 35.89 50.30 2.39
N SER A 346 37.14 50.25 1.92
CA SER A 346 38.33 49.80 2.65
C SER A 346 38.30 50.17 4.14
N ALA A 347 38.15 49.17 5.00
CA ALA A 347 38.60 49.19 6.37
C ALA A 347 38.92 47.76 6.77
N ALA A 348 40.15 47.54 7.24
CA ALA A 348 40.66 46.26 7.68
C ALA A 348 39.73 45.62 8.72
N ILE A 349 38.96 44.63 8.30
CA ILE A 349 38.31 43.69 9.19
C ILE A 349 38.79 42.31 8.77
N THR A 350 39.74 41.81 9.55
CA THR A 350 40.12 40.40 9.65
C THR A 350 38.87 39.58 9.93
N GLY A 351 38.17 39.20 8.87
CA GLY A 351 36.79 38.73 8.93
C GLY A 351 36.64 37.43 8.18
N ARG A 352 36.61 36.33 8.93
CA ARG A 352 36.03 35.04 8.51
C ARG A 352 34.51 35.19 8.41
N ARG A 353 34.01 36.11 7.60
CA ARG A 353 32.58 36.26 7.28
C ARG A 353 32.36 35.72 5.88
N TRP A 354 31.45 34.76 5.76
CA TRP A 354 31.06 34.18 4.47
C TRP A 354 30.64 35.32 3.54
N PRO A 355 31.22 35.47 2.33
CA PRO A 355 30.69 36.45 1.39
C PRO A 355 29.21 36.09 1.14
N LEU A 356 28.34 37.10 1.15
CA LEU A 356 26.89 36.96 0.97
C LEU A 356 26.57 36.08 -0.26
N ARG A 357 27.41 36.15 -1.30
CA ARG A 357 27.42 35.30 -2.50
C ARG A 357 27.52 33.78 -2.23
N THR A 358 28.31 33.33 -1.24
CA THR A 358 28.38 31.90 -0.84
C THR A 358 27.17 31.43 -0.03
N LEU A 359 26.57 32.31 0.79
CA LEU A 359 25.34 31.98 1.53
C LEU A 359 24.13 31.88 0.59
N VAL A 360 24.07 32.74 -0.44
CA VAL A 360 23.03 32.70 -1.48
C VAL A 360 23.16 31.45 -2.36
N GLY A 361 24.38 31.07 -2.77
CA GLY A 361 24.62 29.84 -3.54
C GLY A 361 24.28 28.56 -2.76
N VAL A 362 24.62 28.50 -1.47
CA VAL A 362 24.24 27.38 -0.59
C VAL A 362 22.74 27.39 -0.27
N GLY A 363 22.14 28.57 -0.09
CA GLY A 363 20.70 28.73 0.13
C GLY A 363 19.86 28.31 -1.09
N LEU A 364 20.31 28.62 -2.31
CA LEU A 364 19.67 28.18 -3.56
C LEU A 364 19.91 26.69 -3.83
N GLY A 365 21.08 26.15 -3.49
CA GLY A 365 21.35 24.71 -3.54
C GLY A 365 20.50 23.91 -2.55
N ALA A 366 20.38 24.39 -1.31
CA ALA A 366 19.49 23.82 -0.31
C ALA A 366 18.01 24.01 -0.68
N GLY A 367 17.66 25.15 -1.28
CA GLY A 367 16.33 25.43 -1.82
C GLY A 367 15.96 24.53 -3.00
N LEU A 368 16.92 24.17 -3.86
CA LEU A 368 16.72 23.25 -4.97
C LEU A 368 16.69 21.79 -4.52
N VAL A 369 17.50 21.39 -3.53
CA VAL A 369 17.38 20.07 -2.88
C VAL A 369 16.04 19.98 -2.16
N ALA A 370 15.64 21.01 -1.42
CA ALA A 370 14.33 21.08 -0.78
C ALA A 370 13.20 21.08 -1.83
N LEU A 371 13.36 21.79 -2.95
CA LEU A 371 12.41 21.78 -4.07
C LEU A 371 12.35 20.42 -4.77
N LEU A 372 13.48 19.74 -4.99
CA LEU A 372 13.52 18.40 -5.59
C LEU A 372 13.00 17.31 -4.63
N LEU A 373 13.17 17.49 -3.32
CA LEU A 373 12.55 16.65 -2.29
C LEU A 373 11.06 16.99 -2.10
N PHE A 374 10.66 18.25 -2.33
CA PHE A 374 9.27 18.74 -2.28
C PHE A 374 8.49 18.27 -3.52
N LEU A 375 9.06 18.40 -4.72
CA LEU A 375 8.59 17.82 -6.00
C LEU A 375 8.68 16.28 -6.03
N ARG A 376 9.28 15.67 -5.00
CA ARG A 376 9.31 14.21 -4.75
C ARG A 376 8.57 13.79 -3.48
N ARG A 377 7.74 14.66 -2.91
CA ARG A 377 6.53 14.07 -2.35
C ARG A 377 5.91 13.28 -3.52
N PRO A 378 5.43 12.04 -3.31
CA PRO A 378 4.43 11.54 -4.23
C PRO A 378 3.37 12.63 -4.21
N GLU A 379 3.35 13.47 -5.25
CA GLU A 379 2.25 14.39 -5.46
C GLU A 379 1.02 13.47 -5.42
N PRO A 380 0.08 13.70 -4.48
CA PRO A 380 -1.28 13.30 -4.76
C PRO A 380 -1.56 13.88 -6.13
N LEU A 381 -1.96 13.03 -7.08
CA LEU A 381 -2.24 13.40 -8.45
C LEU A 381 -2.86 14.81 -8.47
N PRO A 382 -2.31 15.76 -9.26
CA PRO A 382 -2.90 17.09 -9.33
C PRO A 382 -4.38 16.87 -9.65
N VAL A 383 -5.24 17.38 -8.77
CA VAL A 383 -6.67 17.49 -9.05
C VAL A 383 -6.73 18.35 -10.30
N ALA A 384 -6.77 17.69 -11.45
CA ALA A 384 -7.09 18.31 -12.71
C ALA A 384 -8.34 19.14 -12.44
N ASN A 385 -8.45 20.34 -13.01
CA ASN A 385 -9.74 21.00 -13.09
C ASN A 385 -10.69 19.99 -13.75
N THR A 386 -11.47 19.28 -12.93
CA THR A 386 -12.10 18.03 -13.29
C THR A 386 -13.24 18.40 -14.21
N VAL A 387 -12.99 18.28 -15.50
CA VAL A 387 -14.09 17.93 -16.39
C VAL A 387 -14.56 16.57 -15.87
N ILE A 388 -15.64 16.56 -15.09
CA ILE A 388 -16.26 15.33 -14.58
C ILE A 388 -16.79 14.58 -15.81
N VAL A 389 -15.99 13.63 -16.30
CA VAL A 389 -16.30 12.84 -17.50
C VAL A 389 -17.32 11.76 -17.18
N ALA A 390 -17.26 11.21 -15.97
CA ALA A 390 -18.15 10.16 -15.48
C ALA A 390 -18.43 10.34 -13.99
N CYS A 391 -19.53 9.76 -13.50
CA CYS A 391 -19.85 9.70 -12.08
C CYS A 391 -20.14 8.24 -11.75
N ASN A 392 -19.43 7.69 -10.76
CA ASN A 392 -19.45 6.26 -10.46
C ASN A 392 -19.24 5.38 -11.71
N GLY A 393 -18.28 5.78 -12.55
CA GLY A 393 -17.87 5.05 -13.74
C GLY A 393 -18.73 5.24 -14.99
N ALA A 394 -19.79 6.07 -14.96
CA ALA A 394 -20.63 6.33 -16.14
C ALA A 394 -21.07 7.81 -16.28
N PRO A 395 -20.93 8.44 -17.47
CA PRO A 395 -21.40 9.81 -17.72
C PRO A 395 -22.91 9.99 -17.51
N GLU A 396 -23.71 8.98 -17.87
CA GLU A 396 -25.18 9.01 -17.82
C GLU A 396 -25.74 9.07 -16.39
N LEU A 397 -24.90 8.80 -15.38
CA LEU A 397 -25.26 8.88 -13.97
C LEU A 397 -25.08 10.27 -13.38
N CYS A 398 -24.24 11.12 -13.98
CA CYS A 398 -23.85 12.39 -13.38
C CYS A 398 -25.01 13.34 -13.11
N ASP A 399 -25.95 13.45 -14.05
CA ASP A 399 -27.09 14.38 -13.93
C ASP A 399 -28.30 13.74 -13.24
N ARG A 400 -28.18 12.49 -12.78
CA ARG A 400 -29.22 11.81 -12.02
C ARG A 400 -29.11 12.15 -10.55
N ARG A 401 -30.26 12.29 -9.90
CA ARG A 401 -30.34 12.38 -8.44
C ARG A 401 -30.07 11.02 -7.79
N ILE A 402 -29.67 11.02 -6.52
CA ILE A 402 -29.42 9.75 -5.80
C ILE A 402 -30.63 8.82 -5.79
N ASP A 403 -31.87 9.33 -5.73
CA ASP A 403 -33.12 8.54 -5.78
C ASP A 403 -33.44 7.94 -7.17
N GLN A 404 -32.62 8.27 -8.18
CA GLN A 404 -32.75 7.81 -9.57
C GLN A 404 -31.62 6.86 -10.00
N VAL A 405 -30.71 6.52 -9.08
CA VAL A 405 -29.56 5.66 -9.32
C VAL A 405 -29.66 4.42 -8.43
N SER A 406 -29.46 3.24 -9.02
CA SER A 406 -29.25 1.99 -8.29
C SER A 406 -27.78 1.83 -7.95
N PHE A 407 -27.46 1.78 -6.67
CA PHE A 407 -26.13 1.53 -6.15
C PHE A 407 -26.02 0.05 -5.72
N PRO A 408 -24.95 -0.65 -6.12
CA PRO A 408 -24.63 -1.95 -5.55
C PRO A 408 -24.24 -1.75 -4.09
N ALA A 409 -24.94 -2.44 -3.19
CA ALA A 409 -24.81 -2.28 -1.76
C ALA A 409 -24.46 -3.61 -1.06
N THR A 410 -23.81 -3.50 0.10
CA THR A 410 -23.37 -4.65 0.90
C THR A 410 -23.92 -4.56 2.32
N HIS A 411 -24.62 -5.62 2.75
CA HIS A 411 -25.13 -5.77 4.10
C HIS A 411 -23.99 -6.13 5.05
N ASN A 412 -23.90 -5.49 6.22
CA ASN A 412 -22.80 -5.68 7.15
C ASN A 412 -21.42 -5.57 6.48
N SER A 413 -21.22 -4.48 5.73
CA SER A 413 -20.02 -4.24 4.90
C SER A 413 -18.71 -4.36 5.68
N MET A 414 -18.73 -4.10 6.98
CA MET A 414 -17.56 -4.24 7.85
C MET A 414 -17.19 -5.73 8.13
N SER A 415 -18.14 -6.65 8.00
CA SER A 415 -18.03 -8.04 8.39
C SER A 415 -17.28 -8.83 7.32
N ASN A 416 -15.95 -8.89 7.44
CA ASN A 416 -15.10 -9.43 6.39
C ASN A 416 -14.03 -10.41 6.88
N ALA A 417 -13.66 -11.36 6.01
CA ALA A 417 -12.73 -12.45 6.29
C ALA A 417 -11.25 -12.03 6.36
N GLU A 418 -10.90 -10.80 5.95
CA GLU A 418 -9.53 -10.30 6.04
C GLU A 418 -9.16 -9.86 7.46
N ILE A 419 -10.15 -9.71 8.34
CA ILE A 419 -9.95 -9.50 9.78
C ILE A 419 -9.71 -10.87 10.45
N PRO A 420 -8.49 -11.15 10.97
CA PRO A 420 -8.09 -12.49 11.41
C PRO A 420 -9.00 -13.15 12.46
N ASP A 421 -9.63 -12.35 13.32
CA ASP A 421 -10.45 -12.83 14.44
C ASP A 421 -11.97 -12.75 14.15
N TRP A 422 -12.38 -12.45 12.91
CA TRP A 422 -13.79 -12.39 12.55
C TRP A 422 -14.35 -13.78 12.24
N LEU A 423 -15.18 -14.31 13.13
CA LEU A 423 -15.65 -15.71 13.08
C LEU A 423 -16.66 -15.98 11.97
N PHE A 424 -17.56 -15.03 11.72
CA PHE A 424 -18.66 -15.19 10.77
C PHE A 424 -18.75 -13.98 9.82
N PRO A 425 -17.90 -13.95 8.78
CA PRO A 425 -17.87 -12.81 7.86
C PRO A 425 -19.02 -12.85 6.85
N HIS A 426 -19.60 -11.69 6.56
CA HIS A 426 -20.57 -11.49 5.46
C HIS A 426 -19.88 -11.25 4.12
N HIS A 427 -18.57 -10.94 4.12
CA HIS A 427 -17.78 -10.65 2.92
C HIS A 427 -16.41 -11.31 2.97
N MET A 428 -15.84 -11.61 1.81
CA MET A 428 -14.48 -12.18 1.74
C MET A 428 -13.38 -11.11 1.75
N VAL A 429 -13.74 -9.86 1.46
CA VAL A 429 -12.83 -8.73 1.26
C VAL A 429 -13.21 -7.53 2.14
N ASP A 430 -12.22 -6.73 2.54
CA ASP A 430 -12.42 -5.50 3.31
C ASP A 430 -13.20 -4.41 2.54
N PHE A 431 -13.40 -3.25 3.17
CA PHE A 431 -14.07 -2.10 2.55
C PHE A 431 -13.42 -1.71 1.22
N THR A 432 -12.08 -1.69 1.15
CA THR A 432 -11.37 -1.28 -0.07
C THR A 432 -11.61 -2.29 -1.19
N GLY A 433 -11.59 -3.59 -0.89
CA GLY A 433 -11.93 -4.65 -1.83
C GLY A 433 -13.36 -4.54 -2.35
N GLN A 434 -14.33 -4.27 -1.48
CA GLN A 434 -15.74 -4.03 -1.88
C GLN A 434 -15.85 -2.82 -2.82
N LEU A 435 -15.21 -1.70 -2.48
CA LEU A 435 -15.20 -0.49 -3.31
C LEU A 435 -14.49 -0.75 -4.66
N GLN A 436 -13.42 -1.51 -4.69
CA GLN A 436 -12.75 -1.93 -5.94
C GLN A 436 -13.62 -2.83 -6.81
N TYR A 437 -14.42 -3.71 -6.19
CA TYR A 437 -15.35 -4.57 -6.91
C TYR A 437 -16.48 -3.78 -7.58
N GLY A 438 -16.81 -2.59 -7.05
CA GLY A 438 -17.82 -1.69 -7.60
C GLY A 438 -18.94 -1.34 -6.63
N ILE A 439 -18.87 -1.80 -5.37
CA ILE A 439 -19.81 -1.42 -4.32
C ILE A 439 -19.72 0.10 -4.06
N ARG A 440 -20.87 0.75 -3.88
CA ARG A 440 -20.96 2.22 -3.65
C ARG A 440 -21.92 2.60 -2.54
N ALA A 441 -22.59 1.62 -1.95
CA ALA A 441 -23.48 1.79 -0.81
C ALA A 441 -23.08 0.79 0.29
N LEU A 442 -22.76 1.29 1.48
CA LEU A 442 -22.26 0.47 2.58
C LEU A 442 -23.26 0.51 3.74
N LEU A 443 -23.72 -0.66 4.19
CA LEU A 443 -24.46 -0.80 5.44
C LEU A 443 -23.48 -1.26 6.49
N ILE A 444 -23.29 -0.48 7.54
CA ILE A 444 -22.29 -0.72 8.60
C ILE A 444 -22.89 -0.55 9.99
N ASP A 445 -22.24 -1.08 11.01
CA ASP A 445 -22.71 -1.11 12.38
C ASP A 445 -21.56 -0.63 13.24
N ILE A 446 -21.85 0.27 14.16
CA ILE A 446 -20.85 0.82 15.06
C ILE A 446 -21.29 0.56 16.49
N HIS A 447 -20.41 -0.11 17.21
CA HIS A 447 -20.61 -0.57 18.58
C HIS A 447 -19.59 0.08 19.53
N TYR A 448 -19.99 0.17 20.80
CA TYR A 448 -19.06 0.45 21.88
C TYR A 448 -18.35 -0.83 22.29
N GLY A 449 -17.05 -0.72 22.56
CA GLY A 449 -16.27 -1.84 23.05
C GLY A 449 -15.16 -1.43 24.00
N PHE A 450 -14.74 -2.40 24.82
CA PHE A 450 -13.61 -2.31 25.72
C PHE A 450 -12.48 -3.20 25.19
N PRO A 451 -11.25 -2.67 25.01
CA PRO A 451 -10.12 -3.46 24.57
C PRO A 451 -9.70 -4.43 25.67
N GLY A 452 -9.70 -5.74 25.35
CA GLY A 452 -9.09 -6.78 26.16
C GLY A 452 -7.68 -7.13 25.68
N ALA A 453 -7.08 -8.15 26.31
CA ALA A 453 -5.73 -8.62 25.95
C ALA A 453 -5.67 -9.27 24.54
N GLU A 454 -6.75 -9.92 24.10
CA GLU A 454 -6.81 -10.65 22.82
C GLU A 454 -8.03 -10.28 21.94
N ARG A 455 -9.12 -9.76 22.51
CA ARG A 455 -10.35 -9.41 21.78
C ARG A 455 -11.06 -8.21 22.40
N ILE A 456 -12.06 -7.68 21.70
CA ILE A 456 -12.89 -6.56 22.15
C ILE A 456 -14.14 -7.10 22.85
N LYS A 457 -14.39 -6.62 24.07
CA LYS A 457 -15.62 -6.91 24.82
C LYS A 457 -16.66 -5.84 24.49
N THR A 458 -17.86 -6.25 24.06
CA THR A 458 -18.93 -5.32 23.67
C THR A 458 -19.46 -4.55 24.90
N ASP A 459 -19.82 -3.27 24.80
CA ASP A 459 -20.44 -2.53 25.91
C ASP A 459 -21.97 -2.64 25.86
N LEU A 460 -22.50 -3.82 26.21
CA LEU A 460 -23.95 -4.09 26.17
C LEU A 460 -24.78 -3.12 27.03
N GLU A 461 -24.22 -2.65 28.15
CA GLU A 461 -24.88 -1.71 29.05
C GLU A 461 -24.93 -0.30 28.45
N GLY A 462 -23.81 0.17 27.91
CA GLY A 462 -23.72 1.47 27.23
C GLY A 462 -24.55 1.56 25.95
N GLU A 463 -24.78 0.42 25.28
CA GLU A 463 -25.63 0.32 24.09
C GLU A 463 -27.13 0.17 24.40
N GLY A 464 -27.50 -0.06 25.67
CA GLY A 464 -28.88 -0.34 26.06
C GLY A 464 -29.42 -1.65 25.46
N ALA A 465 -28.54 -2.61 25.16
CA ALA A 465 -28.90 -3.84 24.48
C ALA A 465 -29.78 -4.72 25.38
N THR A 466 -30.99 -5.06 24.92
CA THR A 466 -31.86 -6.00 25.62
C THR A 466 -31.49 -7.43 25.25
N ARG A 467 -31.64 -8.36 26.21
CA ARG A 467 -31.42 -9.80 25.99
C ARG A 467 -32.13 -10.30 24.74
N GLU A 468 -33.36 -9.87 24.49
CA GLU A 468 -34.16 -10.27 23.33
C GLU A 468 -33.53 -9.82 22.01
N LYS A 469 -32.97 -8.61 21.93
CA LYS A 469 -32.26 -8.11 20.74
C LYS A 469 -31.00 -8.93 20.48
N LEU A 470 -30.25 -9.25 21.54
CA LEU A 470 -29.00 -10.02 21.45
C LEU A 470 -29.25 -11.49 21.07
N VAL A 471 -30.25 -12.13 21.67
CA VAL A 471 -30.69 -13.49 21.27
C VAL A 471 -31.20 -13.49 19.83
N GLY A 472 -31.92 -12.44 19.41
CA GLY A 472 -32.35 -12.30 18.02
C GLY A 472 -31.19 -12.27 17.02
N ALA A 473 -30.06 -11.66 17.40
CA ALA A 473 -28.89 -11.48 16.54
C ALA A 473 -27.96 -12.70 16.45
N VAL A 474 -27.94 -13.62 17.43
CA VAL A 474 -27.01 -14.77 17.43
C VAL A 474 -27.66 -16.11 17.82
N GLY A 475 -28.97 -16.12 18.08
CA GLY A 475 -29.70 -17.26 18.63
C GLY A 475 -29.42 -17.51 20.12
N GLU A 476 -30.23 -18.35 20.76
CA GLU A 476 -30.10 -18.64 22.20
C GLU A 476 -28.74 -19.28 22.52
N GLU A 477 -28.32 -20.26 21.72
CA GLU A 477 -27.05 -20.97 21.91
C GLU A 477 -25.82 -20.10 21.63
N GLY A 478 -25.90 -19.23 20.61
CA GLY A 478 -24.86 -18.25 20.30
C GLY A 478 -24.76 -17.16 21.36
N PHE A 479 -25.89 -16.71 21.90
CA PHE A 479 -25.94 -15.75 23.01
C PHE A 479 -25.29 -16.33 24.27
N GLU A 480 -25.62 -17.57 24.64
CA GLU A 480 -24.98 -18.23 25.77
C GLU A 480 -23.49 -18.49 25.54
N ALA A 481 -23.09 -18.86 24.31
CA ALA A 481 -21.68 -19.02 23.96
C ALA A 481 -20.92 -17.70 24.07
N ALA A 482 -21.48 -16.61 23.56
CA ALA A 482 -20.93 -15.27 23.66
C ALA A 482 -20.81 -14.82 25.12
N GLN A 483 -21.83 -15.04 25.95
CA GLN A 483 -21.75 -14.75 27.39
C GLN A 483 -20.66 -15.57 28.09
N ARG A 484 -20.54 -16.87 27.79
CA ARG A 484 -19.45 -17.69 28.36
C ARG A 484 -18.06 -17.22 27.94
N ILE A 485 -17.89 -16.74 26.71
CA ILE A 485 -16.63 -16.17 26.23
C ILE A 485 -16.37 -14.86 26.98
N ARG A 486 -17.38 -13.98 27.03
CA ARG A 486 -17.37 -12.68 27.72
C ARG A 486 -16.98 -12.80 29.20
N ASP A 487 -17.56 -13.77 29.92
CA ASP A 487 -17.29 -14.03 31.34
C ASP A 487 -15.85 -14.53 31.59
N ARG A 488 -15.20 -15.06 30.55
CA ARG A 488 -13.82 -15.58 30.61
C ARG A 488 -12.78 -14.58 30.12
N MET A 489 -13.17 -13.38 29.68
CA MET A 489 -12.24 -12.35 29.22
C MET A 489 -11.58 -11.65 30.42
N VAL A 490 -10.47 -12.20 30.89
CA VAL A 490 -9.62 -11.61 31.93
C VAL A 490 -8.76 -10.48 31.33
N GLY A 491 -8.62 -9.35 32.04
CA GLY A 491 -7.73 -8.25 31.63
C GLY A 491 -8.35 -7.18 30.73
N VAL A 492 -9.68 -7.13 30.61
CA VAL A 492 -10.40 -6.04 29.95
C VAL A 492 -10.35 -4.78 30.82
N ASP A 493 -9.88 -3.67 30.25
CA ASP A 493 -9.96 -2.35 30.90
C ASP A 493 -11.29 -1.69 30.53
N GLU A 494 -12.32 -1.91 31.35
CA GLU A 494 -13.64 -1.29 31.19
C GLU A 494 -13.61 0.23 31.44
N GLY A 495 -12.47 0.80 31.87
CA GLY A 495 -12.25 2.24 31.95
C GLY A 495 -11.89 2.89 30.62
N ARG A 496 -11.53 2.12 29.58
CA ARG A 496 -11.09 2.63 28.27
C ARG A 496 -12.01 2.17 27.14
N ARG A 497 -13.17 2.82 26.99
CA ARG A 497 -14.12 2.57 25.91
C ARG A 497 -13.64 3.12 24.55
N GLY A 498 -13.97 2.44 23.46
CA GLY A 498 -13.73 2.87 22.09
C GLY A 498 -14.85 2.47 21.11
N LEU A 499 -14.72 2.91 19.86
CA LEU A 499 -15.65 2.63 18.77
C LEU A 499 -15.10 1.48 17.91
N TYR A 500 -15.92 0.46 17.70
CA TYR A 500 -15.53 -0.73 16.92
C TYR A 500 -16.59 -1.08 15.89
N PHE A 501 -16.11 -1.51 14.72
CA PHE A 501 -16.90 -2.26 13.77
C PHE A 501 -17.04 -3.69 14.29
N CYS A 502 -18.28 -4.11 14.57
CA CYS A 502 -18.63 -5.49 14.86
C CYS A 502 -20.12 -5.70 14.51
N HIS A 503 -20.65 -6.92 14.68
CA HIS A 503 -22.07 -7.19 14.44
C HIS A 503 -22.66 -7.94 15.63
N GLY A 504 -23.42 -7.23 16.46
CA GLY A 504 -23.98 -7.75 17.71
C GLY A 504 -22.93 -7.92 18.81
N PHE A 505 -22.08 -8.95 18.71
CA PHE A 505 -21.03 -9.22 19.70
C PHE A 505 -19.64 -9.01 19.10
N CYS A 506 -18.95 -7.95 19.51
CA CYS A 506 -17.56 -7.64 19.16
C CYS A 506 -16.58 -8.75 19.57
N GLU A 507 -16.94 -9.61 20.52
CA GLU A 507 -16.16 -10.78 20.91
C GLU A 507 -16.02 -11.82 19.79
N LEU A 508 -16.89 -11.77 18.78
CA LEU A 508 -16.92 -12.66 17.62
C LEU A 508 -16.17 -12.10 16.39
N GLY A 509 -15.63 -10.90 16.51
CA GLY A 509 -14.94 -10.19 15.44
C GLY A 509 -15.13 -8.70 15.58
N ALA A 510 -14.03 -7.95 15.75
CA ALA A 510 -14.08 -6.52 15.85
C ALA A 510 -12.78 -5.85 15.42
N TYR A 511 -12.89 -4.62 14.91
CA TYR A 511 -11.74 -3.77 14.63
C TYR A 511 -12.08 -2.28 14.79
N PRO A 512 -11.10 -1.41 15.07
CA PRO A 512 -11.37 -0.01 15.38
C PRO A 512 -11.97 0.77 14.20
N VAL A 513 -12.93 1.66 14.48
CA VAL A 513 -13.67 2.41 13.44
C VAL A 513 -12.79 3.41 12.69
N ALA A 514 -12.09 4.30 13.40
CA ALA A 514 -11.38 5.42 12.75
C ALA A 514 -10.29 4.97 11.75
N PRO A 515 -9.42 3.97 12.05
CA PRO A 515 -8.48 3.43 11.08
C PRO A 515 -9.15 2.86 9.83
N ALA A 516 -10.25 2.12 9.98
CA ALA A 516 -10.93 1.53 8.84
C ALA A 516 -11.71 2.56 7.99
N LEU A 517 -12.29 3.58 8.63
CA LEU A 517 -12.85 4.73 7.91
C LEU A 517 -11.76 5.49 7.13
N LYS A 518 -10.52 5.50 7.63
CA LYS A 518 -9.38 6.10 6.93
C LYS A 518 -9.08 5.37 5.61
N ASP A 519 -9.30 4.06 5.54
CA ASP A 519 -9.12 3.30 4.30
C ASP A 519 -10.13 3.76 3.23
N ILE A 520 -11.37 4.04 3.62
CA ILE A 520 -12.40 4.64 2.74
C ILE A 520 -11.99 6.06 2.31
N HIS A 521 -11.47 6.87 3.23
CA HIS A 521 -10.94 8.20 2.91
C HIS A 521 -9.82 8.13 1.86
N ASP A 522 -8.84 7.25 2.06
CA ASP A 522 -7.71 7.08 1.15
C ASP A 522 -8.20 6.60 -0.23
N TRP A 523 -9.21 5.73 -0.28
CA TRP A 523 -9.84 5.31 -1.53
C TRP A 523 -10.58 6.47 -2.21
N LEU A 524 -11.35 7.28 -1.48
CA LEU A 524 -12.03 8.45 -2.04
C LEU A 524 -11.06 9.51 -2.56
N LEU A 525 -9.89 9.69 -1.92
CA LEU A 525 -8.82 10.55 -2.43
C LEU A 525 -8.29 10.08 -3.79
N MET A 526 -8.17 8.76 -3.97
CA MET A 526 -7.69 8.16 -5.22
C MET A 526 -8.76 8.11 -6.32
N ASN A 527 -10.04 8.26 -5.96
CA ASN A 527 -11.17 8.15 -6.87
C ASN A 527 -12.09 9.38 -6.76
N PRO A 528 -11.73 10.53 -7.38
CA PRO A 528 -12.42 11.81 -7.19
C PRO A 528 -13.84 11.88 -7.75
N ASP A 529 -14.16 11.02 -8.73
CA ASP A 529 -15.44 10.99 -9.44
C ASP A 529 -16.46 10.01 -8.82
N GLU A 530 -16.15 9.49 -7.63
CA GLU A 530 -16.93 8.49 -6.92
C GLU A 530 -17.74 9.11 -5.78
N VAL A 531 -19.01 8.70 -5.69
CA VAL A 531 -19.98 9.05 -4.66
C VAL A 531 -20.36 7.79 -3.88
N LEU A 532 -20.32 7.88 -2.56
CA LEU A 532 -20.68 6.82 -1.64
C LEU A 532 -21.93 7.18 -0.82
N LEU A 533 -22.70 6.16 -0.47
CA LEU A 533 -23.79 6.28 0.47
C LEU A 533 -23.58 5.29 1.61
N VAL A 534 -23.72 5.73 2.85
CA VAL A 534 -23.40 4.93 4.04
C VAL A 534 -24.59 4.96 4.98
N VAL A 535 -25.13 3.77 5.31
CA VAL A 535 -26.14 3.60 6.36
C VAL A 535 -25.46 2.96 7.56
N ILE A 536 -25.60 3.59 8.72
CA ILE A 536 -24.99 3.18 9.98
C ILE A 536 -26.09 2.64 10.90
N GLU A 537 -26.06 1.35 11.24
CA GLU A 537 -26.75 0.83 12.41
C GLU A 537 -25.99 1.27 13.66
N ASP A 538 -26.49 2.33 14.30
CA ASP A 538 -25.76 3.05 15.34
C ASP A 538 -26.16 2.60 16.75
N TYR A 539 -25.20 1.97 17.44
CA TYR A 539 -25.27 1.68 18.87
C TYR A 539 -24.53 2.72 19.72
N VAL A 540 -24.04 3.77 19.08
CA VAL A 540 -23.23 4.86 19.65
C VAL A 540 -23.90 6.22 19.39
N THR A 541 -23.37 7.32 19.93
CA THR A 541 -23.98 8.64 19.69
C THR A 541 -23.57 9.24 18.34
N PRO A 542 -24.43 10.06 17.71
CA PRO A 542 -24.08 10.79 16.49
C PRO A 542 -22.79 11.62 16.61
N GLU A 543 -22.53 12.22 17.77
CA GLU A 543 -21.34 13.04 18.01
C GLU A 543 -20.04 12.24 17.97
N GLU A 544 -20.05 11.00 18.48
CA GLU A 544 -18.89 10.12 18.43
C GLU A 544 -18.66 9.55 17.02
N ILE A 545 -19.73 9.28 16.26
CA ILE A 545 -19.62 9.00 14.82
C ILE A 545 -18.94 10.18 14.10
N ALA A 546 -19.41 11.41 14.36
CA ALA A 546 -18.80 12.60 13.77
C ALA A 546 -17.33 12.80 14.17
N ALA A 547 -16.96 12.46 15.42
CA ALA A 547 -15.58 12.47 15.88
C ALA A 547 -14.72 11.44 15.12
N ALA A 548 -15.22 10.22 14.89
CA ALA A 548 -14.52 9.20 14.11
C ALA A 548 -14.37 9.58 12.62
N PHE A 549 -15.39 10.21 12.03
CA PHE A 549 -15.32 10.77 10.67
C PHE A 549 -14.29 11.90 10.57
N LYS A 550 -14.18 12.72 11.60
CA LYS A 550 -13.15 13.77 11.69
C LYS A 550 -11.74 13.18 11.84
N GLU A 551 -11.58 12.18 12.69
CA GLU A 551 -10.28 11.51 12.94
C GLU A 551 -9.76 10.78 11.70
N SER A 552 -10.65 10.12 10.96
CA SER A 552 -10.33 9.40 9.71
C SER A 552 -10.08 10.32 8.50
N GLY A 553 -10.47 11.59 8.59
CA GLY A 553 -10.43 12.55 7.48
C GLY A 553 -11.68 12.55 6.60
N LEU A 554 -12.59 11.59 6.74
CA LEU A 554 -13.80 11.48 5.91
C LEU A 554 -14.73 12.69 5.97
N LEU A 555 -14.67 13.50 7.02
CA LEU A 555 -15.54 14.66 7.19
C LEU A 555 -15.47 15.63 6.00
N GLU A 556 -14.34 15.73 5.29
CA GLU A 556 -14.21 16.58 4.11
C GLU A 556 -15.02 16.10 2.90
N PHE A 557 -15.36 14.81 2.86
CA PHE A 557 -16.17 14.21 1.79
C PHE A 557 -17.65 14.13 2.14
N VAL A 558 -18.07 14.50 3.35
CA VAL A 558 -19.48 14.46 3.73
C VAL A 558 -20.24 15.55 3.00
N TYR A 559 -21.34 15.19 2.34
CA TYR A 559 -22.24 16.13 1.71
C TYR A 559 -23.08 16.88 2.75
N THR A 560 -22.97 18.20 2.76
CA THR A 560 -23.67 19.10 3.69
C THR A 560 -24.66 20.04 2.99
N GLY A 561 -24.87 19.84 1.69
CA GLY A 561 -25.80 20.65 0.91
C GLY A 561 -27.27 20.24 1.09
N PRO A 562 -28.20 20.90 0.38
CA PRO A 562 -29.62 20.54 0.42
C PRO A 562 -29.86 19.12 -0.08
N ILE A 563 -30.73 18.39 0.62
CA ILE A 563 -31.17 17.03 0.27
C ILE A 563 -32.62 16.97 -0.28
N THR A 564 -33.29 18.13 -0.37
CA THR A 564 -34.64 18.26 -0.92
C THR A 564 -34.65 19.31 -2.04
N PRO A 565 -34.83 18.92 -3.32
CA PRO A 565 -34.77 17.54 -3.80
C PRO A 565 -33.38 16.92 -3.59
N TRP A 566 -33.28 15.60 -3.69
CA TRP A 566 -32.01 14.89 -3.58
C TRP A 566 -30.94 15.45 -4.54
N PRO A 567 -29.66 15.51 -4.14
CA PRO A 567 -28.62 16.05 -5.01
C PRO A 567 -28.32 15.10 -6.17
N THR A 568 -27.81 15.70 -7.25
CA THR A 568 -27.23 14.92 -8.37
C THR A 568 -25.82 14.47 -8.02
N LEU A 569 -25.36 13.37 -8.61
CA LEU A 569 -24.00 12.87 -8.41
C LEU A 569 -22.97 13.94 -8.82
N ARG A 570 -23.22 14.65 -9.93
CA ARG A 570 -22.37 15.77 -10.37
C ARG A 570 -22.30 16.87 -9.32
N SER A 571 -23.44 17.28 -8.75
CA SER A 571 -23.46 18.35 -7.74
C SER A 571 -22.71 17.95 -6.45
N MET A 572 -22.77 16.68 -6.07
CA MET A 572 -22.02 16.14 -4.94
C MET A 572 -20.51 16.16 -5.19
N ILE A 573 -20.07 15.75 -6.39
CA ILE A 573 -18.65 15.79 -6.77
C ILE A 573 -18.15 17.24 -6.86
N LEU A 574 -18.90 18.15 -7.48
CA LEU A 574 -18.54 19.57 -7.61
C LEU A 574 -18.45 20.29 -6.26
N SER A 575 -19.23 19.87 -5.26
CA SER A 575 -19.15 20.42 -3.90
C SER A 575 -18.10 19.74 -3.02
N SER A 576 -17.39 18.73 -3.54
CA SER A 576 -16.52 17.80 -2.79
C SER A 576 -17.24 16.95 -1.73
N GLY A 577 -18.54 17.18 -1.49
CA GLY A 577 -19.40 16.39 -0.63
C GLY A 577 -19.88 15.12 -1.35
N ARG A 578 -19.04 14.09 -1.38
CA ARG A 578 -19.22 12.84 -2.12
C ARG A 578 -19.71 11.67 -1.27
N MET A 579 -20.08 11.91 -0.03
CA MET A 579 -20.60 10.88 0.88
C MET A 579 -21.86 11.38 1.58
N LEU A 580 -22.95 10.60 1.48
CA LEU A 580 -24.14 10.78 2.31
C LEU A 580 -24.14 9.74 3.43
N VAL A 581 -24.41 10.18 4.65
CA VAL A 581 -24.38 9.34 5.84
C VAL A 581 -25.74 9.33 6.50
N PHE A 582 -26.22 8.13 6.82
CA PHE A 582 -27.50 7.90 7.46
C PHE A 582 -27.30 7.07 8.72
N THR A 583 -28.16 7.28 9.72
CA THR A 583 -28.22 6.43 10.92
C THR A 583 -29.59 5.77 11.07
N GLU A 584 -29.60 4.49 11.43
CA GLU A 584 -30.83 3.73 11.61
C GLU A 584 -31.66 4.23 12.81
N SER A 585 -31.01 4.66 13.90
CA SER A 585 -31.72 5.13 15.09
C SER A 585 -32.47 6.44 14.87
N GLY A 586 -32.03 7.25 13.90
CA GLY A 586 -32.54 8.59 13.65
C GLY A 586 -32.28 9.59 14.80
N LYS A 587 -31.39 9.27 15.75
CA LYS A 587 -31.04 10.18 16.85
C LYS A 587 -30.49 11.51 16.30
N PRO A 588 -31.07 12.66 16.69
CA PRO A 588 -30.54 13.96 16.28
C PRO A 588 -29.25 14.28 17.04
N GLY A 589 -28.43 15.19 16.48
CA GLY A 589 -27.22 15.68 17.16
C GLY A 589 -26.18 16.24 16.19
N VAL A 590 -26.08 15.63 15.00
CA VAL A 590 -25.13 16.02 13.96
C VAL A 590 -25.89 16.30 12.65
N PRO A 591 -25.91 17.56 12.15
CA PRO A 591 -26.81 17.98 11.07
C PRO A 591 -26.66 17.25 9.73
N TRP A 592 -25.48 16.70 9.43
CA TRP A 592 -25.20 15.97 8.18
C TRP A 592 -25.45 14.47 8.28
N ILE A 593 -25.77 13.96 9.47
CA ILE A 593 -26.21 12.58 9.67
C ILE A 593 -27.73 12.57 9.54
N HIS A 594 -28.23 11.89 8.52
CA HIS A 594 -29.65 11.86 8.20
C HIS A 594 -30.34 10.62 8.79
N PRO A 595 -31.60 10.73 9.27
CA PRO A 595 -32.35 9.56 9.71
C PRO A 595 -32.64 8.62 8.54
N ALA A 596 -32.14 7.38 8.62
CA ALA A 596 -32.30 6.39 7.57
C ALA A 596 -33.78 6.11 7.28
N PHE A 597 -34.60 5.85 8.29
CA PHE A 597 -36.01 5.49 8.09
C PHE A 597 -36.98 6.67 7.89
N GLU A 598 -36.46 7.90 7.75
CA GLU A 598 -37.21 9.01 7.13
C GLU A 598 -36.80 9.20 5.65
N SER A 599 -35.61 8.69 5.28
CA SER A 599 -35.02 8.83 3.95
C SER A 599 -35.24 7.62 3.05
N PHE A 600 -35.33 6.43 3.66
CA PHE A 600 -35.46 5.13 3.01
C PHE A 600 -36.81 4.47 3.28
N GLN A 601 -37.26 3.68 2.31
CA GLN A 601 -38.13 2.53 2.53
C GLN A 601 -37.31 1.26 2.29
N GLU A 602 -37.61 0.16 2.98
CA GLU A 602 -36.95 -1.11 2.69
C GLU A 602 -37.90 -2.30 2.55
N THR A 603 -37.36 -3.41 2.03
CA THR A 603 -37.98 -4.73 2.12
C THR A 603 -37.59 -5.43 3.42
N PRO A 604 -38.32 -6.46 3.87
CA PRO A 604 -37.83 -7.36 4.92
C PRO A 604 -36.46 -7.93 4.53
N TYR A 605 -35.71 -8.42 5.52
CA TYR A 605 -34.39 -8.99 5.35
C TYR A 605 -34.28 -10.45 5.82
N THR A 606 -35.16 -10.91 6.70
CA THR A 606 -35.15 -12.30 7.21
C THR A 606 -35.80 -13.27 6.20
N TYR A 607 -35.00 -13.86 5.33
CA TYR A 607 -35.46 -14.88 4.37
C TYR A 607 -34.64 -16.15 4.44
N HIS A 608 -35.27 -17.30 4.66
CA HIS A 608 -34.55 -18.58 4.73
C HIS A 608 -34.51 -19.34 3.40
N THR A 609 -35.24 -18.89 2.39
CA THR A 609 -35.23 -19.47 1.04
C THR A 609 -35.39 -18.39 -0.03
N PRO A 610 -34.84 -18.57 -1.25
CA PRO A 610 -35.03 -17.61 -2.35
C PRO A 610 -36.50 -17.37 -2.71
N GLN A 611 -37.36 -18.37 -2.54
CA GLN A 611 -38.79 -18.29 -2.86
C GLN A 611 -39.56 -17.39 -1.86
N ALA A 612 -39.02 -17.18 -0.66
CA ALA A 612 -39.62 -16.33 0.36
C ALA A 612 -39.45 -14.83 0.07
N PHE A 613 -38.58 -14.46 -0.87
CA PHE A 613 -38.29 -13.06 -1.20
C PHE A 613 -39.56 -12.26 -1.53
N SER A 614 -39.74 -11.17 -0.79
CA SER A 614 -40.90 -10.28 -0.90
C SER A 614 -40.44 -8.83 -1.10
N CYS A 615 -41.34 -8.00 -1.60
CA CYS A 615 -41.12 -6.56 -1.75
C CYS A 615 -42.03 -5.76 -0.79
N LYS A 616 -42.60 -6.41 0.23
CA LYS A 616 -43.44 -5.77 1.23
C LYS A 616 -42.68 -4.64 1.95
N PRO A 617 -43.35 -3.61 2.47
CA PRO A 617 -42.71 -2.65 3.37
C PRO A 617 -42.19 -3.34 4.64
N ASN A 618 -41.03 -2.90 5.13
CA ASN A 618 -40.51 -3.25 6.46
C ASN A 618 -40.32 -1.99 7.31
N ARG A 619 -39.10 -1.43 7.38
CA ARG A 619 -38.81 -0.14 8.01
C ARG A 619 -38.94 1.00 6.99
N GLY A 620 -39.12 2.23 7.49
CA GLY A 620 -39.13 3.44 6.65
C GLY A 620 -40.46 3.85 6.00
N GLY A 621 -41.56 3.18 6.36
CA GLY A 621 -42.89 3.53 5.87
C GLY A 621 -43.04 3.41 4.34
N THR A 622 -43.81 4.31 3.73
CA THR A 622 -44.13 4.30 2.29
C THR A 622 -43.99 5.66 1.58
N SER A 623 -43.50 6.68 2.27
CA SER A 623 -43.41 8.05 1.74
C SER A 623 -42.02 8.43 1.23
N ALA A 624 -40.95 7.81 1.75
CA ALA A 624 -39.58 8.16 1.42
C ALA A 624 -39.20 7.70 0.00
N THR A 625 -38.28 8.40 -0.70
CA THR A 625 -37.99 8.07 -2.11
C THR A 625 -36.77 7.17 -2.30
N LEU A 626 -35.86 7.06 -1.32
CA LEU A 626 -34.79 6.06 -1.40
C LEU A 626 -35.37 4.69 -1.08
N PHE A 627 -35.02 3.68 -1.87
CA PHE A 627 -35.57 2.35 -1.72
C PHE A 627 -34.46 1.30 -1.58
N GLN A 628 -34.42 0.62 -0.44
CA GLN A 628 -33.48 -0.47 -0.17
C GLN A 628 -34.15 -1.84 -0.36
N VAL A 629 -33.55 -2.66 -1.21
CA VAL A 629 -33.93 -4.06 -1.42
C VAL A 629 -32.90 -4.93 -0.73
N ASN A 630 -33.33 -5.59 0.34
CA ASN A 630 -32.52 -6.52 1.13
C ASN A 630 -32.54 -7.91 0.48
N HIS A 631 -31.39 -8.37 -0.01
CA HIS A 631 -31.27 -9.59 -0.83
C HIS A 631 -30.17 -10.56 -0.38
N TRP A 632 -30.49 -11.37 0.63
CA TRP A 632 -29.65 -12.48 1.10
C TRP A 632 -30.50 -13.60 1.69
N ILE A 633 -29.89 -14.77 1.89
CA ILE A 633 -30.51 -15.87 2.66
C ILE A 633 -29.96 -15.80 4.08
N GLU A 634 -30.86 -15.60 5.03
CA GLU A 634 -30.58 -15.47 6.45
C GLU A 634 -30.16 -16.81 7.07
N THR A 635 -28.89 -16.90 7.46
CA THR A 635 -28.28 -18.05 8.16
C THR A 635 -27.43 -17.62 9.37
N THR A 636 -27.75 -16.47 9.96
CA THR A 636 -27.12 -15.94 11.18
C THR A 636 -27.00 -17.00 12.28
N PRO A 637 -25.86 -17.07 13.00
CA PRO A 637 -24.74 -16.12 12.93
C PRO A 637 -23.76 -16.38 11.79
N ALA A 638 -23.94 -17.42 10.96
CA ALA A 638 -22.96 -17.85 9.95
C ALA A 638 -23.48 -17.71 8.51
N PRO A 639 -23.37 -16.51 7.89
CA PRO A 639 -23.59 -16.31 6.46
C PRO A 639 -22.76 -17.29 5.62
N ARG A 640 -23.28 -17.65 4.44
CA ARG A 640 -22.65 -18.66 3.58
C ARG A 640 -22.39 -18.14 2.17
N PRO A 641 -21.15 -18.17 1.66
CA PRO A 641 -20.84 -17.82 0.27
C PRO A 641 -21.68 -18.60 -0.75
N SER A 642 -21.96 -19.88 -0.46
CA SER A 642 -22.80 -20.73 -1.33
C SER A 642 -24.23 -20.22 -1.49
N ASN A 643 -24.76 -19.47 -0.52
CA ASN A 643 -26.07 -18.83 -0.65
C ASN A 643 -25.99 -17.65 -1.61
N ALA A 644 -24.92 -16.85 -1.55
CA ALA A 644 -24.68 -15.75 -2.48
C ALA A 644 -24.46 -16.26 -3.91
N GLU A 645 -23.72 -17.34 -4.11
CA GLU A 645 -23.57 -17.99 -5.42
C GLU A 645 -24.93 -18.37 -6.05
N LEU A 646 -25.94 -18.65 -5.23
CA LEU A 646 -27.30 -18.94 -5.68
C LEU A 646 -28.12 -17.68 -5.96
N VAL A 647 -28.15 -16.74 -5.00
CA VAL A 647 -29.10 -15.62 -5.04
C VAL A 647 -28.55 -14.36 -5.70
N ASN A 648 -27.23 -14.13 -5.69
CA ASN A 648 -26.60 -12.96 -6.31
C ASN A 648 -26.35 -13.12 -7.82
N THR A 649 -26.82 -14.22 -8.42
CA THR A 649 -26.78 -14.40 -9.87
C THR A 649 -27.59 -13.31 -10.58
N TYR A 650 -27.12 -12.89 -11.76
CA TYR A 650 -27.70 -11.79 -12.53
C TYR A 650 -29.22 -11.92 -12.67
N ASP A 651 -29.67 -13.09 -13.09
CA ASP A 651 -31.05 -13.43 -13.35
C ASP A 651 -31.95 -13.38 -12.11
N VAL A 652 -31.51 -13.95 -10.99
CA VAL A 652 -32.29 -13.99 -9.75
C VAL A 652 -32.43 -12.58 -9.18
N LEU A 653 -31.30 -11.89 -9.09
CA LEU A 653 -31.21 -10.56 -8.49
C LEU A 653 -31.95 -9.52 -9.34
N LEU A 654 -31.76 -9.50 -10.67
CA LEU A 654 -32.46 -8.58 -11.57
C LEU A 654 -33.98 -8.81 -11.58
N ARG A 655 -34.43 -10.09 -11.61
CA ARG A 655 -35.86 -10.41 -11.55
C ARG A 655 -36.49 -9.87 -10.27
N ARG A 656 -35.81 -10.03 -9.12
CA ARG A 656 -36.30 -9.50 -7.85
C ARG A 656 -36.30 -7.98 -7.85
N ALA A 657 -35.21 -7.34 -8.23
CA ALA A 657 -35.11 -5.88 -8.27
C ALA A 657 -36.22 -5.26 -9.14
N LYS A 658 -36.44 -5.79 -10.36
CA LYS A 658 -37.52 -5.34 -11.25
C LYS A 658 -38.92 -5.66 -10.71
N LYS A 659 -39.10 -6.77 -10.00
CA LYS A 659 -40.37 -7.07 -9.30
C LYS A 659 -40.66 -6.02 -8.24
N CYS A 660 -39.69 -5.74 -7.37
CA CYS A 660 -39.84 -4.75 -6.31
C CYS A 660 -40.01 -3.34 -6.87
N GLN A 661 -39.32 -3.00 -7.96
CA GLN A 661 -39.50 -1.74 -8.66
C GLN A 661 -40.95 -1.54 -9.14
N ARG A 662 -41.56 -2.58 -9.73
CA ARG A 662 -42.96 -2.52 -10.17
C ARG A 662 -43.95 -2.47 -9.01
N GLU A 663 -43.74 -3.28 -7.98
CA GLU A 663 -44.65 -3.35 -6.82
C GLU A 663 -44.62 -2.08 -5.97
N ARG A 664 -43.45 -1.44 -5.85
CA ARG A 664 -43.26 -0.24 -5.02
C ARG A 664 -43.33 1.05 -5.80
N GLY A 665 -43.27 1.01 -7.14
CA GLY A 665 -43.24 2.20 -7.98
C GLY A 665 -41.98 3.05 -7.81
N LEU A 666 -40.89 2.46 -7.28
CA LEU A 666 -39.64 3.14 -6.94
C LEU A 666 -38.45 2.39 -7.54
N GLN A 667 -37.45 3.13 -8.02
CA GLN A 667 -36.17 2.55 -8.40
C GLN A 667 -35.48 2.00 -7.13
N PRO A 668 -34.99 0.75 -7.12
CA PRO A 668 -34.14 0.27 -6.02
C PRO A 668 -32.87 1.13 -5.95
N THR A 669 -32.77 2.02 -4.96
CA THR A 669 -31.59 2.84 -4.72
C THR A 669 -30.46 2.00 -4.15
N TYR A 670 -30.77 1.18 -3.14
CA TYR A 670 -29.84 0.23 -2.55
C TYR A 670 -30.27 -1.17 -2.95
N LEU A 671 -29.40 -1.89 -3.63
CA LEU A 671 -29.57 -3.34 -3.82
C LEU A 671 -28.55 -4.03 -2.93
N ALA A 672 -28.96 -4.41 -1.72
CA ALA A 672 -28.06 -4.88 -0.67
C ALA A 672 -27.96 -6.41 -0.66
N VAL A 673 -26.74 -6.93 -0.65
CA VAL A 673 -26.43 -8.37 -0.63
C VAL A 673 -25.37 -8.72 0.40
N ASP A 674 -25.34 -9.99 0.81
CA ASP A 674 -24.16 -10.61 1.43
C ASP A 674 -23.18 -11.03 0.33
N PHE A 675 -21.89 -11.09 0.65
CA PHE A 675 -20.79 -11.47 -0.26
C PHE A 675 -20.85 -10.68 -1.58
N GLY A 676 -20.73 -9.36 -1.51
CA GLY A 676 -20.85 -8.46 -2.67
C GLY A 676 -19.86 -8.73 -3.80
N ASP A 677 -18.75 -9.41 -3.51
CA ASP A 677 -17.74 -9.89 -4.47
C ASP A 677 -18.13 -11.20 -5.19
N ILE A 678 -19.22 -11.85 -4.75
CA ILE A 678 -19.76 -13.08 -5.32
C ILE A 678 -21.08 -12.79 -6.03
N GLY A 679 -21.10 -13.04 -7.33
CA GLY A 679 -22.28 -12.87 -8.18
C GLY A 679 -22.16 -11.67 -9.12
N GLU A 680 -23.30 -11.06 -9.44
CA GLU A 680 -23.43 -10.14 -10.59
C GLU A 680 -24.08 -8.80 -10.19
N ILE A 681 -23.99 -8.41 -8.91
CA ILE A 681 -24.66 -7.22 -8.36
C ILE A 681 -24.30 -5.93 -9.12
N VAL A 682 -23.03 -5.77 -9.51
CA VAL A 682 -22.58 -4.60 -10.27
C VAL A 682 -23.22 -4.58 -11.65
N ASN A 683 -23.26 -5.72 -12.35
CA ASN A 683 -23.90 -5.81 -13.67
C ASN A 683 -25.43 -5.62 -13.58
N VAL A 684 -26.08 -6.15 -12.56
CA VAL A 684 -27.52 -5.93 -12.32
C VAL A 684 -27.83 -4.46 -12.08
N THR A 685 -27.04 -3.77 -11.26
CA THR A 685 -27.26 -2.34 -10.99
C THR A 685 -26.96 -1.47 -12.21
N ARG A 686 -25.97 -1.84 -13.04
CA ARG A 686 -25.76 -1.24 -14.38
C ARG A 686 -26.99 -1.39 -15.28
N THR A 687 -27.60 -2.57 -15.33
CA THR A 687 -28.86 -2.80 -16.06
C THR A 687 -30.00 -1.96 -15.52
N LEU A 688 -30.17 -1.90 -14.19
CA LEU A 688 -31.19 -1.09 -13.55
C LEU A 688 -31.00 0.41 -13.82
N ASN A 689 -29.76 0.84 -14.04
CA ASN A 689 -29.40 2.20 -14.43
C ASN A 689 -29.48 2.45 -15.96
N GLY A 690 -29.71 1.42 -16.78
CA GLY A 690 -29.81 1.52 -18.23
C GLY A 690 -28.47 1.64 -18.97
N LEU A 691 -27.38 1.12 -18.37
CA LEU A 691 -26.01 1.26 -18.89
C LEU A 691 -25.55 0.13 -19.84
N ASP A 692 -26.44 -0.80 -20.21
CA ASP A 692 -26.10 -1.99 -21.01
C ASP A 692 -26.10 -1.76 -22.54
N THR A 693 -26.30 -0.52 -22.99
CA THR A 693 -26.58 -0.20 -24.40
C THR A 693 -25.35 0.09 -25.28
N LEU A 694 -24.12 -0.07 -24.78
CA LEU A 694 -22.90 0.37 -25.50
C LEU A 694 -21.96 -0.73 -26.03
N SER A 695 -22.41 -2.00 -26.13
CA SER A 695 -21.59 -3.07 -26.73
C SER A 695 -22.06 -3.53 -28.12
N ALA A 696 -23.16 -2.97 -28.65
CA ALA A 696 -23.66 -3.27 -29.99
C ALA A 696 -23.40 -2.09 -30.94
N GLY A 697 -22.15 -1.94 -31.36
CA GLY A 697 -21.76 -1.11 -32.50
C GLY A 697 -21.03 0.18 -32.13
N GLN A 698 -19.70 0.10 -32.12
CA GLN A 698 -18.79 1.12 -32.65
C GLN A 698 -17.42 0.51 -32.92
#